data_AF-A0A4R3YTZ5-F1
#
_entry.id   AF-A0A4R3YTZ5-F1
#
_cell.length_a   1.000
_cell.length_b   1.000
_cell.length_c   1.000
_cell.angle_alpha   90.00
_cell.angle_beta   90.00
_cell.angle_gamma   90.00
#
_symmetry.space_group_name_H-M   'P 1'
#
loop_
_entity.id
_entity.type
_entity.pdbx_description
1 polymer ?
#
loop_
_entity_poly.entity_id
_entity_poly.type
_entity_poly.pdbx_seq_one_letter_code
_entity_poly.pdbx_strand_id
1 'polypeptide(L)'
;MGKDIGLTDTSPALDPISTPVGPFGVGKPELKRIVEAMERRLEAAYPNDGKTSRQKLRKTRLLAESIAAMDMDGPYTREQLATGLRYFIRAQNVLDPFEQVSVLPDPEARAVSRMMKWHFRSALNEQVKARLDSEFSSLSAHLPEGGERVGSASLGTSYGFEPGASARLFVEAAQTVAGLASKAIQKKTTTSVGVGIGLLKDFVGLDATLGAIRGKTYANLEDYVRAESGKLGAWYHASPLRALANMRSIAALAGSYEKDAGRLAVSRSSLNERLERMGLPADMVKPVGRGAPRPVEYLKVGVASASAKFAFGDVIELKAGVQVKTERGVKTQSMDIVDMYDFNPDLARQRLGSSTSRYADSDDLACAMQAHAREASRLLTDISLGKVDGGAKFRSAAMSESASLLKDYVSLKLAGAIDESADRHIVNLLDQHKSLLRPASVRESIETPSVRNIVALESEANAHVVGQAGVSAKLSLVDVHRHEEPTLRGQFVEVELKGAFNSKGLVANVVNGALGQMGTPVFDVGKLVEDVVNVGFPQEYSQTIKSVFKIKDGQPVLLMHQTFDTERSVTKVSAPVGAGLNIDAGISASDKRVRQAQLGTESLDYLMPLARSKLGKPGPTTWWDDYTKQHGAAFDTLGRNMANPRQGTILQKEMANMMAATPSAQPYLDNLRDAAKRSDSTAMRGAIKEMLREHVVKTYKPEVTKEWTLRKPPLVRSSRNSNEIRTRSRV
;
A
#
# COMPACT_ATOMS: atom_id res chain seq x y z
N MET A 1 44.11 5.22 -29.46
CA MET A 1 43.65 5.16 -30.86
C MET A 1 43.14 3.76 -31.13
N GLY A 2 41.96 3.66 -31.72
CA GLY A 2 41.17 2.44 -31.88
C GLY A 2 39.94 2.42 -30.97
N LYS A 3 38.73 2.07 -31.40
CA LYS A 3 38.06 2.09 -32.70
C LYS A 3 36.59 1.76 -32.34
N ASP A 4 35.66 2.63 -32.76
CA ASP A 4 34.23 2.38 -33.01
C ASP A 4 33.49 1.35 -32.13
N ILE A 5 32.89 1.83 -31.03
CA ILE A 5 31.71 1.20 -30.44
C ILE A 5 30.50 1.75 -31.17
N GLY A 6 30.05 1.01 -32.19
CA GLY A 6 28.75 1.23 -32.81
C GLY A 6 27.65 1.07 -31.78
N LEU A 7 27.07 2.19 -31.35
CA LEU A 7 25.78 2.24 -30.66
C LEU A 7 24.70 1.85 -31.67
N THR A 8 24.55 0.55 -31.92
CA THR A 8 23.35 0.03 -32.57
C THR A 8 22.22 0.08 -31.56
N ASP A 9 21.25 0.95 -31.88
CA ASP A 9 19.94 1.09 -31.25
C ASP A 9 19.19 -0.24 -31.33
N THR A 10 19.48 -1.12 -30.37
CA THR A 10 18.73 -2.36 -30.14
C THR A 10 17.79 -2.11 -28.98
N SER A 11 16.81 -1.23 -29.20
CA SER A 11 15.54 -1.37 -28.48
C SER A 11 15.00 -2.75 -28.83
N PRO A 12 14.88 -3.70 -27.88
CA PRO A 12 14.23 -4.97 -28.17
C PRO A 12 12.80 -4.66 -28.65
N ALA A 13 12.43 -5.31 -29.76
CA ALA A 13 11.14 -5.17 -30.41
C ALA A 13 10.03 -5.28 -29.36
N LEU A 14 9.21 -4.23 -29.32
CA LEU A 14 8.17 -3.99 -28.34
C LEU A 14 6.97 -4.88 -28.69
N ASP A 15 6.60 -5.82 -27.81
CA ASP A 15 5.22 -6.31 -27.83
C ASP A 15 4.29 -5.14 -27.48
N PRO A 16 3.31 -4.81 -28.35
CA PRO A 16 2.37 -3.74 -28.07
C PRO A 16 1.44 -4.19 -26.94
N ILE A 17 1.73 -3.74 -25.72
CA ILE A 17 0.72 -3.75 -24.64
C ILE A 17 -0.35 -2.75 -25.06
N SER A 18 -1.38 -3.28 -25.72
CA SER A 18 -2.54 -2.51 -26.11
C SER A 18 -3.30 -2.08 -24.85
N THR A 19 -3.51 -0.78 -24.71
CA THR A 19 -4.45 -0.26 -23.71
C THR A 19 -5.82 -0.29 -24.38
N PRO A 20 -6.85 -0.95 -23.80
CA PRO A 20 -8.16 -1.10 -24.45
C PRO A 20 -8.94 0.22 -24.58
N VAL A 21 -8.34 1.36 -24.22
CA VAL A 21 -9.00 2.65 -24.17
C VAL A 21 -8.13 3.67 -24.87
N GLY A 22 -8.68 4.36 -25.87
CA GLY A 22 -8.07 5.54 -26.49
C GLY A 22 -7.82 6.67 -25.50
N PRO A 23 -7.47 7.91 -25.93
CA PRO A 23 -7.30 9.04 -25.02
C PRO A 23 -8.57 9.25 -24.19
N PHE A 24 -8.55 8.63 -23.02
CA PHE A 24 -9.59 8.53 -21.99
C PHE A 24 -11.02 8.49 -22.53
N GLY A 25 -11.29 7.55 -23.43
CA GLY A 25 -12.64 7.22 -23.88
C GLY A 25 -13.12 7.98 -25.11
N VAL A 26 -12.26 8.81 -25.70
CA VAL A 26 -12.43 9.28 -27.09
C VAL A 26 -12.01 8.13 -28.02
N GLY A 27 -12.95 7.62 -28.79
CA GLY A 27 -12.66 6.64 -29.83
C GLY A 27 -12.03 7.29 -31.07
N LYS A 28 -11.47 6.45 -31.95
CA LYS A 28 -10.89 6.89 -33.22
C LYS A 28 -11.89 7.67 -34.09
N PRO A 29 -13.18 7.27 -34.20
CA PRO A 29 -14.20 8.05 -34.91
C PRO A 29 -14.43 9.44 -34.30
N GLU A 30 -14.52 9.52 -32.97
CA GLU A 30 -14.71 10.76 -32.24
C GLU A 30 -13.51 11.70 -32.43
N LEU A 31 -12.29 11.17 -32.34
CA LEU A 31 -11.08 11.94 -32.58
C LEU A 31 -11.05 12.54 -33.99
N LYS A 32 -11.42 11.77 -35.02
CA LYS A 32 -11.46 12.26 -36.40
C LYS A 32 -12.42 13.45 -36.54
N ARG A 33 -13.63 13.34 -35.98
CA ARG A 33 -14.61 14.44 -35.96
C ARG A 33 -14.09 15.69 -35.24
N ILE A 34 -13.40 15.50 -34.10
CA ILE A 34 -12.79 16.60 -33.35
C ILE A 34 -11.71 17.29 -34.21
N VAL A 35 -10.85 16.53 -34.87
CA VAL A 35 -9.78 17.06 -35.73
C VAL A 35 -10.38 17.79 -36.94
N GLU A 36 -11.40 17.24 -37.60
CA GLU A 36 -12.10 17.90 -38.71
C GLU A 36 -12.78 19.21 -38.31
N ALA A 37 -13.37 19.27 -37.11
CA ALA A 37 -13.92 20.51 -36.56
C ALA A 37 -12.82 21.53 -36.22
N MET A 38 -11.69 21.07 -35.70
CA MET A 38 -10.51 21.90 -35.40
C MET A 38 -9.87 22.47 -36.67
N GLU A 39 -9.66 21.68 -37.72
CA GLU A 39 -9.08 22.16 -38.98
C GLU A 39 -9.94 23.25 -39.61
N ARG A 40 -11.28 23.08 -39.65
CA ARG A 40 -12.20 24.13 -40.15
C ARG A 40 -12.05 25.45 -39.41
N ARG A 41 -11.87 25.40 -38.09
CA ARG A 41 -11.68 26.58 -37.24
C ARG A 41 -10.27 27.18 -37.35
N LEU A 42 -9.25 26.36 -37.53
CA LEU A 42 -7.87 26.80 -37.79
C LEU A 42 -7.74 27.50 -39.14
N GLU A 43 -8.41 26.98 -40.18
CA GLU A 43 -8.47 27.61 -41.51
C GLU A 43 -9.20 28.96 -41.45
N ALA A 44 -10.32 29.04 -40.72
CA ALA A 44 -11.05 30.30 -40.52
C ALA A 44 -10.25 31.34 -39.72
N ALA A 45 -9.45 30.91 -38.74
CA ALA A 45 -8.63 31.79 -37.90
C ALA A 45 -7.38 32.35 -38.61
N TYR A 46 -6.99 31.80 -39.77
CA TYR A 46 -5.84 32.23 -40.55
C TYR A 46 -6.19 32.41 -42.03
N PRO A 47 -6.72 33.58 -42.43
CA PRO A 47 -6.72 33.97 -43.83
C PRO A 47 -5.26 34.20 -44.28
N ASN A 48 -4.73 33.22 -45.02
CA ASN A 48 -3.59 33.17 -45.96
C ASN A 48 -2.44 34.22 -46.03
N ASP A 49 -2.20 35.14 -45.11
CA ASP A 49 -1.38 36.34 -45.41
C ASP A 49 0.13 36.27 -45.05
N GLY A 50 0.69 35.11 -44.67
CA GLY A 50 2.12 34.99 -44.37
C GLY A 50 2.78 33.62 -44.61
N LYS A 51 3.99 33.61 -45.18
CA LYS A 51 4.78 32.38 -45.50
C LYS A 51 5.00 31.47 -44.28
N THR A 52 5.32 32.03 -43.12
CA THR A 52 5.57 31.28 -41.87
C THR A 52 4.29 30.64 -41.32
N SER A 53 3.15 31.34 -41.41
CA SER A 53 1.85 30.85 -40.96
C SER A 53 1.33 29.71 -41.87
N ARG A 54 1.47 29.86 -43.19
CA ARG A 54 1.15 28.78 -44.16
C ARG A 54 1.99 27.52 -43.90
N GLN A 55 3.27 27.65 -43.56
CA GLN A 55 4.12 26.50 -43.26
C GLN A 55 3.71 25.79 -41.96
N LYS A 56 3.28 26.54 -40.92
CA LYS A 56 2.76 25.97 -39.68
C LYS A 56 1.42 25.26 -39.88
N LEU A 57 0.50 25.84 -40.65
CA LEU A 57 -0.78 25.21 -41.01
C LEU A 57 -0.58 23.95 -41.84
N ARG A 58 0.27 23.99 -42.88
CA ARG A 58 0.60 22.80 -43.70
C ARG A 58 1.14 21.65 -42.84
N LYS A 59 2.03 21.94 -41.89
CA LYS A 59 2.57 20.93 -40.94
C LYS A 59 1.52 20.40 -39.96
N THR A 60 0.45 21.14 -39.70
CA THR A 60 -0.68 20.73 -38.83
C THR A 60 -1.63 19.85 -39.63
N ARG A 61 -1.95 20.24 -40.86
CA ARG A 61 -2.77 19.49 -41.81
C ARG A 61 -2.21 18.11 -42.15
N LEU A 62 -0.90 17.99 -42.35
CA LEU A 62 -0.25 16.68 -42.55
C LEU A 62 -0.46 15.72 -41.36
N LEU A 63 -0.53 16.24 -40.13
CA LEU A 63 -0.86 15.43 -38.96
C LEU A 63 -2.36 15.10 -38.90
N ALA A 64 -3.23 16.02 -39.31
CA ALA A 64 -4.67 15.76 -39.43
C ALA A 64 -4.96 14.66 -40.46
N GLU A 65 -4.30 14.69 -41.61
CA GLU A 65 -4.39 13.65 -42.65
C GLU A 65 -3.89 12.30 -42.12
N SER A 66 -2.80 12.29 -41.35
CA SER A 66 -2.32 11.08 -40.68
C SER A 66 -3.30 10.53 -39.65
N ILE A 67 -4.07 11.39 -38.95
CA ILE A 67 -5.16 10.97 -38.04
C ILE A 67 -6.36 10.45 -38.84
N ALA A 68 -6.72 11.11 -39.94
CA ALA A 68 -7.83 10.71 -40.79
C ALA A 68 -7.60 9.36 -41.49
N ALA A 69 -6.34 9.00 -41.71
CA ALA A 69 -5.89 7.73 -42.29
C ALA A 69 -5.60 6.64 -41.24
N MET A 70 -5.86 6.87 -39.95
CA MET A 70 -5.70 5.83 -38.92
C MET A 70 -6.68 4.69 -39.17
N ASP A 71 -6.20 3.46 -38.99
CA ASP A 71 -7.06 2.28 -38.90
C ASP A 71 -8.04 2.45 -37.74
N MET A 72 -9.34 2.35 -38.05
CA MET A 72 -10.44 2.58 -37.13
C MET A 72 -10.68 1.39 -36.20
N ASP A 73 -10.15 0.23 -36.54
CA ASP A 73 -10.30 -0.99 -35.77
C ASP A 73 -9.26 -1.06 -34.65
N GLY A 74 -9.68 -1.62 -33.51
CA GLY A 74 -8.81 -1.88 -32.37
C GLY A 74 -8.31 -0.65 -31.58
N PRO A 75 -7.49 -0.89 -30.54
CA PRO A 75 -6.98 0.13 -29.64
C PRO A 75 -5.96 1.07 -30.31
N TYR A 76 -5.67 2.20 -29.66
CA TYR A 76 -4.67 3.15 -30.15
C TYR A 76 -3.24 2.60 -29.96
N THR A 77 -2.43 2.68 -31.00
CA THR A 77 -0.98 2.45 -30.88
C THR A 77 -0.29 3.65 -30.24
N ARG A 78 0.91 3.43 -29.68
CA ARG A 78 1.73 4.50 -29.11
C ARG A 78 2.03 5.61 -30.12
N GLU A 79 2.26 5.23 -31.38
CA GLU A 79 2.52 6.17 -32.47
C GLU A 79 1.29 7.02 -32.80
N GLN A 80 0.10 6.40 -32.84
CA GLN A 80 -1.15 7.11 -33.07
C GLN A 80 -1.42 8.13 -31.95
N LEU A 81 -1.19 7.77 -30.69
CA LEU A 81 -1.28 8.72 -29.56
C LEU A 81 -0.24 9.84 -29.66
N ALA A 82 0.99 9.52 -30.07
CA ALA A 82 2.05 10.52 -30.27
C ALA A 82 1.72 11.47 -31.43
N THR A 83 1.08 10.98 -32.48
CA THR A 83 0.61 11.79 -33.62
C THR A 83 -0.53 12.71 -33.20
N GLY A 84 -1.52 12.22 -32.46
CA GLY A 84 -2.57 13.05 -31.87
C GLY A 84 -2.02 14.13 -30.93
N LEU A 85 -1.08 13.77 -30.05
CA LEU A 85 -0.41 14.74 -29.17
C LEU A 85 0.31 15.83 -29.98
N ARG A 86 1.08 15.44 -31.01
CA ARG A 86 1.79 16.38 -31.88
C ARG A 86 0.83 17.30 -32.62
N TYR A 87 -0.31 16.79 -33.07
CA TYR A 87 -1.35 17.58 -33.70
C TYR A 87 -1.85 18.69 -32.77
N PHE A 88 -2.31 18.34 -31.56
CA PHE A 88 -2.86 19.33 -30.63
C PHE A 88 -1.81 20.31 -30.10
N ILE A 89 -0.54 19.90 -29.95
CA ILE A 89 0.56 20.84 -29.67
C ILE A 89 0.72 21.85 -30.80
N ARG A 90 0.69 21.41 -32.06
CA ARG A 90 0.84 22.32 -33.20
C ARG A 90 -0.38 23.23 -33.37
N ALA A 91 -1.60 22.70 -33.25
CA ALA A 91 -2.83 23.49 -33.26
C ALA A 91 -2.78 24.58 -32.17
N GLN A 92 -2.32 24.24 -30.95
CA GLN A 92 -2.13 25.22 -29.90
C GLN A 92 -1.08 26.29 -30.27
N ASN A 93 0.08 25.90 -30.79
CA ASN A 93 1.14 26.86 -31.19
C ASN A 93 0.71 27.78 -32.34
N VAL A 94 -0.29 27.36 -33.12
CA VAL A 94 -0.94 28.15 -34.17
C VAL A 94 -1.94 29.14 -33.54
N LEU A 95 -2.68 28.74 -32.50
CA LEU A 95 -3.69 29.59 -31.85
C LEU A 95 -3.15 30.55 -30.77
N ASP A 96 -2.05 30.20 -30.08
CA ASP A 96 -1.50 30.96 -28.95
C ASP A 96 -1.04 32.41 -29.27
N PRO A 97 -0.41 32.71 -30.42
CA PRO A 97 0.13 34.04 -30.71
C PRO A 97 -0.88 35.20 -30.76
N PHE A 98 -2.17 34.92 -30.85
CA PHE A 98 -3.20 35.93 -31.00
C PHE A 98 -3.98 36.23 -29.72
N GLU A 99 -3.54 35.70 -28.58
CA GLU A 99 -4.11 36.01 -27.27
C GLU A 99 -4.11 37.52 -26.95
N GLN A 100 -3.17 38.26 -27.53
CA GLN A 100 -2.99 39.70 -27.31
C GLN A 100 -3.69 40.58 -28.35
N VAL A 101 -4.21 40.00 -29.42
CA VAL A 101 -4.87 40.75 -30.51
C VAL A 101 -6.38 40.58 -30.31
N SER A 102 -7.05 41.66 -29.89
CA SER A 102 -8.48 41.73 -29.51
C SER A 102 -9.49 41.34 -30.61
N VAL A 103 -9.01 40.83 -31.75
CA VAL A 103 -9.78 40.41 -32.92
C VAL A 103 -9.68 38.87 -32.98
N LEU A 104 -10.63 38.22 -32.30
CA LEU A 104 -10.69 36.80 -31.95
C LEU A 104 -10.10 35.80 -32.97
N PRO A 105 -9.14 34.96 -32.55
CA PRO A 105 -9.12 33.56 -32.92
C PRO A 105 -9.80 32.75 -31.83
N ASP A 106 -10.83 32.04 -32.26
CA ASP A 106 -11.57 30.99 -31.57
C ASP A 106 -11.02 30.54 -30.18
N PRO A 107 -11.51 31.15 -29.08
CA PRO A 107 -11.09 30.81 -27.73
C PRO A 107 -11.48 29.39 -27.32
N GLU A 108 -12.46 28.78 -28.01
CA GLU A 108 -12.89 27.41 -27.79
C GLU A 108 -11.90 26.42 -28.43
N ALA A 109 -11.51 26.62 -29.69
CA ALA A 109 -10.50 25.78 -30.33
C ALA A 109 -9.16 25.79 -29.56
N ARG A 110 -8.79 26.94 -28.98
CA ARG A 110 -7.59 27.05 -28.14
C ARG A 110 -7.72 26.27 -26.82
N ALA A 111 -8.86 26.37 -26.15
CA ALA A 111 -9.10 25.61 -24.92
C ALA A 111 -9.13 24.10 -25.20
N VAL A 112 -9.87 23.68 -26.24
CA VAL A 112 -9.97 22.28 -26.67
C VAL A 112 -8.60 21.72 -27.05
N SER A 113 -7.78 22.44 -27.83
CA SER A 113 -6.43 21.96 -28.16
C SER A 113 -5.53 21.76 -26.92
N ARG A 114 -5.56 22.69 -25.96
CA ARG A 114 -4.82 22.56 -24.69
C ARG A 114 -5.31 21.39 -23.84
N MET A 115 -6.62 21.18 -23.78
CA MET A 115 -7.24 20.09 -23.02
C MET A 115 -6.97 18.74 -23.69
N MET A 116 -7.20 18.61 -25.00
CA MET A 116 -6.88 17.40 -25.77
C MET A 116 -5.39 17.03 -25.66
N LYS A 117 -4.48 18.02 -25.67
CA LYS A 117 -3.06 17.79 -25.38
C LYS A 117 -2.84 17.10 -24.02
N TRP A 118 -3.55 17.52 -22.96
CA TRP A 118 -3.47 16.85 -21.65
C TRP A 118 -3.99 15.41 -21.72
N HIS A 119 -5.11 15.18 -22.41
CA HIS A 119 -5.69 13.85 -22.60
C HIS A 119 -4.73 12.89 -23.32
N PHE A 120 -4.13 13.32 -24.43
CA PHE A 120 -3.14 12.52 -25.16
C PHE A 120 -1.84 12.27 -24.40
N ARG A 121 -1.35 13.29 -23.68
CA ARG A 121 -0.15 13.16 -22.85
C ARG A 121 -0.37 12.18 -21.70
N SER A 122 -1.53 12.26 -21.05
CA SER A 122 -1.92 11.31 -20.00
C SER A 122 -2.04 9.89 -20.56
N ALA A 123 -2.55 9.71 -21.78
CA ALA A 123 -2.72 8.39 -22.39
C ALA A 123 -1.37 7.74 -22.75
N LEU A 124 -0.42 8.53 -23.26
CA LEU A 124 0.96 8.08 -23.48
C LEU A 124 1.65 7.68 -22.18
N ASN A 125 1.48 8.48 -21.12
CA ASN A 125 2.02 8.16 -19.81
C ASN A 125 1.39 6.88 -19.25
N GLU A 126 0.08 6.66 -19.46
CA GLU A 126 -0.62 5.44 -19.04
C GLU A 126 -0.08 4.20 -19.75
N GLN A 127 0.29 4.27 -21.04
CA GLN A 127 0.93 3.14 -21.73
C GLN A 127 2.29 2.79 -21.13
N VAL A 128 3.14 3.79 -20.87
CA VAL A 128 4.43 3.58 -20.21
C VAL A 128 4.21 3.01 -18.81
N LYS A 129 3.21 3.51 -18.09
CA LYS A 129 2.86 3.07 -16.75
C LYS A 129 2.32 1.63 -16.74
N ALA A 130 1.45 1.26 -17.66
CA ALA A 130 0.88 -0.08 -17.78
C ALA A 130 1.97 -1.13 -18.07
N ARG A 131 2.97 -0.79 -18.89
CA ARG A 131 4.15 -1.64 -19.10
C ARG A 131 4.92 -1.84 -17.79
N LEU A 132 5.24 -0.75 -17.09
CA LEU A 132 5.94 -0.83 -15.80
C LEU A 132 5.12 -1.60 -14.76
N ASP A 133 3.79 -1.47 -14.76
CA ASP A 133 2.89 -2.23 -13.90
C ASP A 133 2.97 -3.72 -14.19
N SER A 134 2.88 -4.12 -15.46
CA SER A 134 2.99 -5.52 -15.87
C SER A 134 4.34 -6.13 -15.45
N GLU A 135 5.44 -5.45 -15.77
CA GLU A 135 6.78 -5.91 -15.43
C GLU A 135 6.99 -5.97 -13.90
N PHE A 136 6.53 -4.97 -13.15
CA PHE A 136 6.66 -4.93 -11.68
C PHE A 136 5.73 -5.92 -10.97
N SER A 137 4.55 -6.20 -11.54
CA SER A 137 3.63 -7.23 -11.08
C SER A 137 4.28 -8.60 -11.14
N SER A 138 4.96 -8.94 -12.24
CA SER A 138 5.68 -10.21 -12.38
C SER A 138 6.73 -10.41 -11.27
N LEU A 139 7.45 -9.35 -10.89
CA LEU A 139 8.43 -9.37 -9.81
C LEU A 139 7.82 -9.50 -8.42
N SER A 140 6.53 -9.20 -8.28
CA SER A 140 5.82 -9.11 -7.00
C SER A 140 4.74 -10.18 -6.86
N ALA A 141 4.66 -11.12 -7.81
CA ALA A 141 3.59 -12.10 -7.92
C ALA A 141 3.51 -13.08 -6.75
N HIS A 142 4.62 -13.33 -6.04
CA HIS A 142 4.66 -14.21 -4.86
C HIS A 142 4.15 -13.53 -3.57
N LEU A 143 4.02 -12.20 -3.55
CA LEU A 143 3.62 -11.47 -2.34
C LEU A 143 2.21 -11.84 -1.84
N PRO A 144 1.15 -11.89 -2.68
CA PRO A 144 -0.22 -12.13 -2.21
C PRO A 144 -0.43 -13.42 -1.41
N GLU A 145 0.42 -14.41 -1.62
CA GLU A 145 0.36 -15.72 -0.95
C GLU A 145 1.01 -15.72 0.43
N GLY A 146 1.38 -14.54 0.94
CA GLY A 146 2.08 -14.36 2.21
C GLY A 146 3.60 -14.27 2.06
N GLY A 147 4.09 -14.14 0.82
CA GLY A 147 5.51 -13.95 0.54
C GLY A 147 6.03 -12.61 1.06
N GLU A 148 7.33 -12.54 1.27
CA GLU A 148 8.02 -11.41 1.88
C GLU A 148 9.29 -11.07 1.10
N ARG A 149 9.50 -9.79 0.85
CA ARG A 149 10.77 -9.24 0.36
C ARG A 149 11.35 -8.28 1.38
N VAL A 150 12.61 -8.49 1.75
CA VAL A 150 13.36 -7.62 2.65
C VAL A 150 14.60 -7.13 1.92
N GLY A 151 14.79 -5.82 1.85
CA GLY A 151 16.03 -5.21 1.41
C GLY A 151 16.58 -4.32 2.51
N SER A 152 17.88 -4.38 2.80
CA SER A 152 18.51 -3.43 3.70
C SER A 152 19.81 -2.88 3.12
N ALA A 153 20.12 -1.65 3.50
CA ALA A 153 21.38 -1.01 3.25
C ALA A 153 21.89 -0.42 4.56
N SER A 154 23.15 -0.61 4.87
CA SER A 154 23.83 -0.02 6.01
C SER A 154 25.10 0.67 5.55
N LEU A 155 25.41 1.79 6.19
CA LEU A 155 26.65 2.52 6.02
C LEU A 155 27.11 2.97 7.42
N GLY A 156 28.38 2.79 7.72
CA GLY A 156 28.92 3.21 9.00
C GLY A 156 30.42 3.41 8.96
N THR A 157 30.93 3.95 10.06
CA THR A 157 32.35 4.08 10.33
C THR A 157 32.65 3.32 11.61
N SER A 158 33.69 2.50 11.59
CA SER A 158 34.19 1.82 12.77
C SER A 158 35.60 2.30 13.09
N TYR A 159 35.88 2.52 14.37
CA TYR A 159 37.19 2.90 14.89
C TYR A 159 37.68 1.83 15.86
N GLY A 160 38.86 1.26 15.60
CA GLY A 160 39.52 0.30 16.47
C GLY A 160 40.47 0.99 17.45
N PHE A 161 40.40 0.59 18.72
CA PHE A 161 41.33 0.97 19.77
C PHE A 161 42.18 -0.24 20.16
N GLU A 162 43.47 -0.03 20.40
CA GLU A 162 44.31 -1.06 21.02
C GLU A 162 44.18 -1.02 22.56
N PRO A 163 44.10 -2.17 23.25
CA PRO A 163 44.02 -3.53 22.71
C PRO A 163 42.56 -3.99 22.50
N GLY A 164 42.12 -4.07 21.25
CA GLY A 164 40.99 -4.88 20.83
C GLY A 164 39.57 -4.33 21.07
N ALA A 165 39.39 -3.04 21.36
CA ALA A 165 38.04 -2.44 21.40
C ALA A 165 37.70 -1.79 20.05
N SER A 166 36.41 -1.67 19.73
CA SER A 166 35.96 -0.91 18.57
C SER A 166 34.71 -0.12 18.90
N ALA A 167 34.60 1.08 18.36
CA ALA A 167 33.37 1.86 18.36
C ALA A 167 32.88 2.00 16.92
N ARG A 168 31.58 1.89 16.70
CA ARG A 168 30.96 2.02 15.39
C ARG A 168 29.84 3.04 15.45
N LEU A 169 29.79 3.93 14.47
CA LEU A 169 28.60 4.72 14.16
C LEU A 169 28.04 4.20 12.85
N PHE A 170 26.73 3.96 12.78
CA PHE A 170 26.11 3.47 11.55
C PHE A 170 24.71 4.01 11.32
N VAL A 171 24.33 4.04 10.06
CA VAL A 171 22.98 4.31 9.57
C VAL A 171 22.51 3.07 8.84
N GLU A 172 21.28 2.66 9.08
CA GLU A 172 20.64 1.54 8.42
C GLU A 172 19.29 1.98 7.84
N ALA A 173 19.03 1.55 6.62
CA ALA A 173 17.75 1.68 5.96
C ALA A 173 17.30 0.29 5.51
N ALA A 174 16.15 -0.17 6.00
CA ALA A 174 15.54 -1.43 5.61
C ALA A 174 14.16 -1.17 4.99
N GLN A 175 13.82 -1.91 3.95
CA GLN A 175 12.49 -1.96 3.37
C GLN A 175 12.00 -3.41 3.37
N THR A 176 10.87 -3.64 4.02
CA THR A 176 10.14 -4.90 3.99
C THR A 176 8.85 -4.71 3.20
N VAL A 177 8.55 -5.62 2.28
CA VAL A 177 7.27 -5.70 1.59
C VAL A 177 6.74 -7.11 1.80
N ALA A 178 5.58 -7.25 2.43
CA ALA A 178 4.99 -8.55 2.73
C ALA A 178 3.53 -8.59 2.31
N GLY A 179 3.08 -9.73 1.79
CA GLY A 179 1.66 -10.01 1.71
C GLY A 179 1.10 -10.43 3.06
N LEU A 180 -0.05 -9.89 3.40
CA LEU A 180 -0.85 -10.34 4.52
C LEU A 180 -1.77 -11.46 4.03
N ALA A 181 -2.22 -12.32 4.95
CA ALA A 181 -3.16 -13.39 4.59
C ALA A 181 -4.47 -12.88 3.98
N SER A 182 -4.86 -11.62 4.21
CA SER A 182 -6.00 -10.98 3.52
C SER A 182 -5.73 -10.62 2.04
N LYS A 183 -4.54 -10.95 1.50
CA LYS A 183 -3.98 -10.50 0.22
C LYS A 183 -3.65 -9.00 0.15
N ALA A 184 -3.81 -8.27 1.25
CA ALA A 184 -3.32 -6.89 1.36
C ALA A 184 -1.78 -6.89 1.35
N ILE A 185 -1.18 -5.86 0.76
CA ILE A 185 0.28 -5.73 0.69
C ILE A 185 0.75 -4.66 1.67
N GLN A 186 1.64 -5.02 2.58
CA GLN A 186 2.22 -4.11 3.56
C GLN A 186 3.67 -3.81 3.21
N LYS A 187 3.96 -2.54 2.97
CA LYS A 187 5.32 -2.01 2.80
C LYS A 187 5.74 -1.26 4.07
N LYS A 188 6.87 -1.62 4.67
CA LYS A 188 7.50 -0.94 5.80
C LYS A 188 8.89 -0.47 5.40
N THR A 189 9.20 0.78 5.68
CA THR A 189 10.54 1.35 5.55
C THR A 189 11.01 1.74 6.94
N THR A 190 12.07 1.11 7.40
CA THR A 190 12.75 1.40 8.65
C THR A 190 14.01 2.21 8.35
N THR A 191 14.22 3.30 9.06
CA THR A 191 15.48 4.04 9.03
C THR A 191 15.95 4.22 10.45
N SER A 192 17.19 3.84 10.74
CA SER A 192 17.77 3.91 12.06
C SER A 192 19.19 4.42 12.01
N VAL A 193 19.58 5.12 13.07
CA VAL A 193 20.96 5.52 13.37
C VAL A 193 21.35 4.82 14.65
N GLY A 194 22.55 4.25 14.67
CA GLY A 194 23.03 3.45 15.76
C GLY A 194 24.48 3.72 16.11
N VAL A 195 24.79 3.47 17.38
CA VAL A 195 26.15 3.38 17.89
C VAL A 195 26.39 1.96 18.39
N GLY A 196 27.57 1.44 18.12
CA GLY A 196 27.99 0.10 18.50
C GLY A 196 29.33 0.13 19.22
N ILE A 197 29.53 -0.76 20.20
CA ILE A 197 30.82 -0.98 20.84
C ILE A 197 31.11 -2.49 20.77
N GLY A 198 32.29 -2.87 20.29
CA GLY A 198 32.72 -4.26 20.18
C GLY A 198 34.03 -4.51 20.93
N LEU A 199 34.14 -5.63 21.65
CA LEU A 199 35.36 -6.07 22.31
C LEU A 199 35.86 -7.37 21.67
N LEU A 200 37.07 -7.37 21.11
CA LEU A 200 37.68 -8.48 20.36
C LEU A 200 38.00 -9.71 21.22
N LYS A 201 38.20 -9.56 22.54
CA LYS A 201 38.69 -10.66 23.39
C LYS A 201 37.64 -11.76 23.62
N ASP A 202 36.34 -11.42 23.57
CA ASP A 202 35.20 -12.33 23.75
C ASP A 202 34.05 -12.09 22.72
N PHE A 203 34.34 -11.33 21.66
CA PHE A 203 33.38 -10.79 20.66
C PHE A 203 32.02 -10.36 21.27
N VAL A 204 32.07 -9.51 22.31
CA VAL A 204 30.87 -8.87 22.86
C VAL A 204 30.62 -7.57 22.11
N GLY A 205 29.52 -7.52 21.35
CA GLY A 205 29.07 -6.33 20.62
C GLY A 205 27.79 -5.76 21.19
N LEU A 206 27.81 -4.51 21.66
CA LEU A 206 26.62 -3.78 22.12
C LEU A 206 26.25 -2.71 21.10
N ASP A 207 25.06 -2.80 20.52
CA ASP A 207 24.51 -1.78 19.61
C ASP A 207 23.30 -1.10 20.28
N ALA A 208 23.20 0.22 20.18
CA ALA A 208 22.01 0.98 20.52
C ALA A 208 21.57 1.80 19.31
N THR A 209 20.30 1.71 18.93
CA THR A 209 19.76 2.38 17.75
C THR A 209 18.47 3.15 18.05
N LEU A 210 18.34 4.29 17.40
CA LEU A 210 17.11 5.09 17.36
C LEU A 210 16.70 5.25 15.90
N GLY A 211 15.41 5.11 15.63
CA GLY A 211 14.92 5.13 14.27
C GLY A 211 13.43 5.40 14.14
N ALA A 212 12.95 5.32 12.91
CA ALA A 212 11.56 5.46 12.55
C ALA A 212 11.16 4.40 11.53
N ILE A 213 9.95 3.85 11.69
CA ILE A 213 9.28 3.02 10.70
C ILE A 213 8.17 3.84 10.06
N ARG A 214 8.16 3.85 8.73
CA ARG A 214 7.06 4.34 7.91
C ARG A 214 6.44 3.15 7.18
N GLY A 215 5.18 2.88 7.43
CA GLY A 215 4.44 1.81 6.76
C GLY A 215 3.34 2.35 5.85
N LYS A 216 3.03 1.58 4.82
CA LYS A 216 1.89 1.73 3.91
C LYS A 216 1.24 0.37 3.69
N THR A 217 -0.06 0.29 3.87
CA THR A 217 -0.84 -0.92 3.56
C THR A 217 -1.71 -0.64 2.33
N TYR A 218 -1.64 -1.50 1.33
CA TYR A 218 -2.43 -1.47 0.11
C TYR A 218 -3.46 -2.60 0.14
N ALA A 219 -4.64 -2.39 -0.44
CA ALA A 219 -5.73 -3.36 -0.34
C ALA A 219 -5.41 -4.71 -1.02
N ASN A 220 -4.62 -4.68 -2.08
CA ASN A 220 -4.22 -5.85 -2.86
C ASN A 220 -2.91 -5.57 -3.62
N LEU A 221 -2.43 -6.56 -4.37
CA LEU A 221 -1.22 -6.45 -5.19
C LEU A 221 -1.36 -5.46 -6.34
N GLU A 222 -2.49 -5.43 -7.03
CA GLU A 222 -2.71 -4.51 -8.15
C GLU A 222 -2.56 -3.05 -7.70
N ASP A 223 -3.11 -2.72 -6.52
CA ASP A 223 -3.01 -1.39 -5.94
C ASP A 223 -1.58 -1.06 -5.52
N TYR A 224 -0.86 -2.02 -4.93
CA TYR A 224 0.54 -1.85 -4.59
C TYR A 224 1.40 -1.60 -5.84
N VAL A 225 1.25 -2.45 -6.86
CA VAL A 225 1.98 -2.36 -8.13
C VAL A 225 1.70 -1.03 -8.80
N ARG A 226 0.41 -0.67 -8.96
CA ARG A 226 0.01 0.57 -9.62
C ARG A 226 0.51 1.81 -8.85
N ALA A 227 0.64 1.75 -7.53
CA ALA A 227 1.15 2.86 -6.72
C ALA A 227 2.69 2.96 -6.69
N GLU A 228 3.43 1.85 -6.83
CA GLU A 228 4.88 1.80 -6.61
C GLU A 228 5.72 1.62 -7.88
N SER A 229 5.19 1.08 -8.97
CA SER A 229 5.94 0.86 -10.22
C SER A 229 6.44 2.15 -10.88
N GLY A 230 5.88 3.32 -10.53
CA GLY A 230 6.38 4.61 -10.98
C GLY A 230 7.57 5.14 -10.17
N LYS A 231 8.08 4.39 -9.18
CA LYS A 231 9.09 4.87 -8.22
C LYS A 231 10.39 4.09 -8.35
N LEU A 232 11.48 4.79 -8.64
CA LEU A 232 12.81 4.18 -8.80
C LEU A 232 13.24 3.37 -7.57
N GLY A 233 12.97 3.89 -6.36
CA GLY A 233 13.29 3.18 -5.12
C GLY A 233 12.56 1.84 -4.99
N ALA A 234 11.30 1.73 -5.44
CA ALA A 234 10.57 0.47 -5.40
C ALA A 234 11.21 -0.58 -6.32
N TRP A 235 11.62 -0.17 -7.52
CA TRP A 235 12.36 -1.02 -8.45
C TRP A 235 13.73 -1.42 -7.94
N TYR A 236 14.49 -0.48 -7.36
CA TYR A 236 15.82 -0.77 -6.83
C TYR A 236 15.77 -1.84 -5.74
N HIS A 237 14.79 -1.76 -4.83
CA HIS A 237 14.60 -2.78 -3.80
C HIS A 237 14.03 -4.11 -4.32
N ALA A 238 13.33 -4.12 -5.46
CA ALA A 238 12.81 -5.33 -6.07
C ALA A 238 13.85 -6.05 -6.94
N SER A 239 14.60 -5.31 -7.76
CA SER A 239 15.66 -5.79 -8.64
C SER A 239 16.50 -4.61 -9.14
N PRO A 240 17.73 -4.40 -8.62
CA PRO A 240 18.59 -3.29 -9.04
C PRO A 240 18.87 -3.26 -10.56
N LEU A 241 19.09 -4.43 -11.18
CA LEU A 241 19.35 -4.53 -12.62
C LEU A 241 18.14 -4.07 -13.45
N ARG A 242 16.92 -4.51 -13.09
CA ARG A 242 15.70 -4.06 -13.77
C ARG A 242 15.40 -2.59 -13.48
N ALA A 243 15.78 -2.07 -12.31
CA ALA A 243 15.67 -0.64 -12.00
C ALA A 243 16.50 0.21 -12.97
N LEU A 244 17.73 -0.20 -13.28
CA LEU A 244 18.59 0.47 -14.26
C LEU A 244 17.99 0.39 -15.68
N ALA A 245 17.53 -0.80 -16.08
CA ALA A 245 16.90 -1.00 -17.40
C ALA A 245 15.66 -0.11 -17.61
N ASN A 246 14.86 0.10 -16.55
CA ASN A 246 13.62 0.89 -16.60
C ASN A 246 13.78 2.36 -16.17
N MET A 247 14.99 2.82 -15.83
CA MET A 247 15.22 4.15 -15.24
C MET A 247 14.68 5.29 -16.10
N ARG A 248 14.87 5.24 -17.43
CA ARG A 248 14.37 6.27 -18.36
C ARG A 248 12.85 6.38 -18.33
N SER A 249 12.15 5.24 -18.34
CA SER A 249 10.68 5.17 -18.29
C SER A 249 10.14 5.68 -16.95
N ILE A 250 10.79 5.31 -15.84
CA ILE A 250 10.43 5.77 -14.50
C ILE A 250 10.64 7.30 -14.38
N ALA A 251 11.76 7.81 -14.86
CA ALA A 251 12.07 9.24 -14.85
C ALA A 251 11.09 10.07 -15.70
N ALA A 252 10.64 9.52 -16.84
CA ALA A 252 9.63 10.18 -17.68
C ALA A 252 8.27 10.36 -16.96
N LEU A 253 7.89 9.38 -16.13
CA LEU A 253 6.67 9.43 -15.33
C LEU A 253 6.82 10.27 -14.06
N ALA A 254 8.03 10.38 -13.53
CA ALA A 254 8.33 11.10 -12.31
C ALA A 254 7.89 12.58 -12.42
N GLY A 255 6.93 12.97 -11.61
CA GLY A 255 6.41 14.35 -11.52
C GLY A 255 5.39 14.75 -12.61
N SER A 256 5.19 13.94 -13.65
CA SER A 256 4.23 14.24 -14.73
C SER A 256 2.95 13.43 -14.64
N TYR A 257 3.03 12.15 -14.26
CA TYR A 257 1.90 11.22 -14.30
C TYR A 257 0.71 11.68 -13.45
N GLU A 258 0.91 11.90 -12.14
CA GLU A 258 -0.17 12.33 -11.23
C GLU A 258 -0.75 13.69 -11.61
N LYS A 259 0.09 14.59 -12.12
CA LYS A 259 -0.31 15.92 -12.56
C LYS A 259 -1.20 15.85 -13.80
N ASP A 260 -0.81 15.05 -14.78
CA ASP A 260 -1.57 14.90 -16.03
C ASP A 260 -2.87 14.12 -15.80
N ALA A 261 -2.85 13.07 -14.96
CA ALA A 261 -4.05 12.37 -14.52
C ALA A 261 -5.03 13.27 -13.73
N GLY A 262 -4.51 14.16 -12.88
CA GLY A 262 -5.33 15.14 -12.16
C GLY A 262 -5.98 16.17 -13.08
N ARG A 263 -5.22 16.71 -14.05
CA ARG A 263 -5.75 17.64 -15.06
C ARG A 263 -6.82 17.00 -15.93
N LEU A 264 -6.59 15.77 -16.35
CA LEU A 264 -7.56 14.97 -17.08
C LEU A 264 -8.87 14.85 -16.31
N ALA A 265 -8.80 14.39 -15.05
CA ALA A 265 -9.97 14.11 -14.23
C ALA A 265 -10.81 15.37 -13.95
N VAL A 266 -10.19 16.55 -13.95
CA VAL A 266 -10.87 17.84 -13.75
C VAL A 266 -11.40 18.42 -15.05
N SER A 267 -10.70 18.24 -16.18
CA SER A 267 -11.03 18.88 -17.46
C SER A 267 -12.13 18.21 -18.26
N ARG A 268 -12.57 17.00 -17.89
CA ARG A 268 -13.52 16.20 -18.67
C ARG A 268 -14.84 16.92 -18.96
N SER A 269 -15.57 17.34 -17.94
CA SER A 269 -16.90 17.93 -18.14
C SER A 269 -16.81 19.24 -18.92
N SER A 270 -15.82 20.08 -18.59
CA SER A 270 -15.53 21.29 -19.36
C SER A 270 -15.16 20.97 -20.82
N LEU A 271 -14.50 19.84 -21.11
CA LEU A 271 -14.14 19.47 -22.48
C LEU A 271 -15.39 19.14 -23.29
N ASN A 272 -16.27 18.30 -22.74
CA ASN A 272 -17.52 17.94 -23.41
C ASN A 272 -18.39 19.18 -23.69
N GLU A 273 -18.51 20.09 -22.72
CA GLU A 273 -19.25 21.35 -22.89
C GLU A 273 -18.66 22.22 -24.02
N ARG A 274 -17.32 22.31 -24.11
CA ARG A 274 -16.66 23.08 -25.17
C ARG A 274 -16.75 22.41 -26.54
N LEU A 275 -16.69 21.08 -26.60
CA LEU A 275 -16.92 20.32 -27.84
C LEU A 275 -18.36 20.48 -28.33
N GLU A 276 -19.33 20.49 -27.42
CA GLU A 276 -20.74 20.77 -27.76
C GLU A 276 -20.92 22.17 -28.37
N ARG A 277 -20.30 23.19 -27.78
CA ARG A 277 -20.25 24.55 -28.38
C ARG A 277 -19.54 24.61 -29.73
N MET A 278 -18.71 23.61 -30.05
CA MET A 278 -18.12 23.45 -31.39
C MET A 278 -19.04 22.74 -32.39
N GLY A 279 -20.25 22.35 -31.97
CA GLY A 279 -21.23 21.64 -32.80
C GLY A 279 -21.01 20.12 -32.83
N LEU A 280 -20.27 19.57 -31.87
CA LEU A 280 -20.05 18.13 -31.74
C LEU A 280 -21.00 17.51 -30.69
N PRO A 281 -21.26 16.19 -30.71
CA PRO A 281 -22.14 15.55 -29.73
C PRO A 281 -21.68 15.75 -28.28
N ALA A 282 -22.66 15.86 -27.37
CA ALA A 282 -22.39 15.75 -25.94
C ALA A 282 -21.77 14.36 -25.63
N ASP A 283 -20.90 14.30 -24.62
CA ASP A 283 -20.29 13.07 -24.11
C ASP A 283 -19.31 12.31 -25.02
N MET A 284 -18.62 13.01 -25.93
CA MET A 284 -17.52 12.41 -26.72
C MET A 284 -16.34 11.92 -25.85
N VAL A 285 -16.15 12.51 -24.68
CA VAL A 285 -15.08 12.14 -23.75
C VAL A 285 -15.68 11.39 -22.57
N LYS A 286 -15.45 10.08 -22.52
CA LYS A 286 -16.00 9.21 -21.49
C LYS A 286 -15.18 9.25 -20.19
N PRO A 287 -15.76 8.84 -19.05
CA PRO A 287 -15.01 8.64 -17.82
C PRO A 287 -13.97 7.53 -18.01
N VAL A 288 -12.69 7.87 -17.97
CA VAL A 288 -11.62 6.88 -17.95
C VAL A 288 -10.52 7.37 -17.02
N GLY A 289 -9.95 6.44 -16.25
CA GLY A 289 -8.80 6.67 -15.40
C GLY A 289 -9.09 6.31 -13.95
N ARG A 290 -8.48 5.22 -13.49
CA ARG A 290 -8.24 5.01 -12.06
C ARG A 290 -6.95 5.77 -11.76
N GLY A 291 -7.05 6.89 -11.03
CA GLY A 291 -5.85 7.53 -10.49
C GLY A 291 -5.01 6.53 -9.68
N ALA A 292 -3.73 6.82 -9.46
CA ALA A 292 -2.87 5.93 -8.69
C ALA A 292 -3.55 5.59 -7.34
N PRO A 293 -3.79 4.29 -7.05
CA PRO A 293 -4.46 3.87 -5.85
C PRO A 293 -3.64 4.30 -4.65
N ARG A 294 -4.34 4.71 -3.61
CA ARG A 294 -3.70 5.19 -2.39
C ARG A 294 -3.61 4.06 -1.39
N PRO A 295 -2.56 4.05 -0.55
CA PRO A 295 -2.54 3.21 0.63
C PRO A 295 -3.83 3.40 1.42
N VAL A 296 -4.43 2.27 1.84
CA VAL A 296 -5.60 2.26 2.72
C VAL A 296 -5.17 2.72 4.12
N GLU A 297 -3.94 2.39 4.52
CA GLU A 297 -3.42 2.70 5.84
C GLU A 297 -1.98 3.20 5.76
N TYR A 298 -1.64 4.08 6.69
CA TYR A 298 -0.29 4.54 6.94
C TYR A 298 0.10 4.25 8.38
N LEU A 299 1.37 3.91 8.58
CA LEU A 299 1.94 3.63 9.90
C LEU A 299 3.13 4.58 10.11
N LYS A 300 3.20 5.22 11.28
CA LYS A 300 4.36 6.00 11.71
C LYS A 300 4.74 5.59 13.11
N VAL A 301 5.93 5.02 13.27
CA VAL A 301 6.39 4.45 14.54
C VAL A 301 7.81 4.91 14.82
N GLY A 302 8.06 5.41 16.02
CA GLY A 302 9.40 5.59 16.55
C GLY A 302 9.92 4.26 17.09
N VAL A 303 11.19 3.98 16.82
CA VAL A 303 11.89 2.77 17.22
C VAL A 303 13.06 3.12 18.11
N ALA A 304 13.15 2.47 19.25
CA ALA A 304 14.37 2.39 20.03
C ALA A 304 14.75 0.92 20.15
N SER A 305 16.01 0.58 19.88
CA SER A 305 16.49 -0.78 20.12
C SER A 305 17.86 -0.80 20.75
N ALA A 306 18.11 -1.83 21.54
CA ALA A 306 19.41 -2.19 22.06
C ALA A 306 19.65 -3.66 21.70
N SER A 307 20.84 -4.01 21.22
CA SER A 307 21.20 -5.40 20.97
C SER A 307 22.58 -5.71 21.51
N ALA A 308 22.74 -6.93 22.00
CA ALA A 308 24.00 -7.50 22.45
C ALA A 308 24.30 -8.75 21.60
N LYS A 309 25.50 -8.86 21.04
CA LYS A 309 25.99 -10.01 20.28
C LYS A 309 27.14 -10.66 21.03
N PHE A 310 27.19 -11.99 21.02
CA PHE A 310 28.14 -12.83 21.72
C PHE A 310 28.60 -13.94 20.76
N ALA A 311 29.88 -14.30 20.79
CA ALA A 311 30.38 -15.49 20.10
C ALA A 311 31.01 -16.45 21.12
N PHE A 312 30.72 -17.74 21.00
CA PHE A 312 31.24 -18.78 21.89
C PHE A 312 31.87 -19.92 21.09
N GLY A 313 33.04 -20.40 21.52
CA GLY A 313 33.61 -21.71 21.17
C GLY A 313 34.74 -21.73 20.12
N ASP A 314 35.66 -22.71 20.28
CA ASP A 314 36.83 -22.95 19.40
C ASP A 314 36.56 -23.97 18.25
N VAL A 315 35.46 -24.75 18.32
CA VAL A 315 35.14 -25.84 17.36
C VAL A 315 33.77 -25.68 16.69
N ILE A 316 32.79 -25.09 17.39
CA ILE A 316 31.49 -24.67 16.85
C ILE A 316 31.33 -23.21 17.21
N GLU A 317 31.34 -22.32 16.22
CA GLU A 317 31.16 -20.88 16.45
C GLU A 317 29.66 -20.62 16.66
N LEU A 318 29.24 -20.52 17.92
CA LEU A 318 27.89 -20.13 18.31
C LEU A 318 27.83 -18.62 18.43
N LYS A 319 27.09 -17.96 17.52
CA LYS A 319 26.79 -16.54 17.58
C LYS A 319 25.40 -16.35 18.16
N ALA A 320 25.30 -15.78 19.36
CA ALA A 320 24.03 -15.41 19.96
C ALA A 320 23.88 -13.88 19.96
N GLY A 321 22.67 -13.41 19.79
CA GLY A 321 22.32 -11.99 19.74
C GLY A 321 21.01 -11.73 20.45
N VAL A 322 20.99 -10.92 21.50
CA VAL A 322 19.75 -10.41 22.11
C VAL A 322 19.46 -9.06 21.49
N GLN A 323 18.23 -8.78 21.07
CA GLN A 323 17.76 -7.49 20.63
C GLN A 323 16.46 -7.13 21.35
N VAL A 324 16.48 -6.07 22.14
CA VAL A 324 15.30 -5.45 22.72
C VAL A 324 14.91 -4.26 21.87
N LYS A 325 13.65 -4.19 21.43
CA LYS A 325 13.11 -3.17 20.55
C LYS A 325 11.77 -2.68 21.05
N THR A 326 11.65 -1.38 21.30
CA THR A 326 10.39 -0.72 21.63
C THR A 326 9.87 0.03 20.41
N GLU A 327 8.62 -0.22 20.04
CA GLU A 327 7.94 0.42 18.92
C GLU A 327 6.69 1.17 19.40
N ARG A 328 6.73 2.50 19.27
CA ARG A 328 5.60 3.36 19.65
C ARG A 328 5.21 4.25 18.49
N GLY A 329 3.92 4.24 18.14
CA GLY A 329 3.48 4.98 16.98
C GLY A 329 1.97 5.10 16.85
N VAL A 330 1.58 5.52 15.65
CA VAL A 330 0.20 5.78 15.28
C VAL A 330 -0.04 5.20 13.91
N LYS A 331 -1.17 4.50 13.76
CA LYS A 331 -1.74 4.16 12.46
C LYS A 331 -2.74 5.24 12.06
N THR A 332 -2.71 5.63 10.80
CA THR A 332 -3.57 6.67 10.27
C THR A 332 -4.26 6.20 8.99
N GLN A 333 -5.54 6.45 8.86
CA GLN A 333 -6.30 6.23 7.61
C GLN A 333 -6.85 7.58 7.14
N SER A 334 -6.82 7.82 5.83
CA SER A 334 -7.33 9.05 5.22
C SER A 334 -8.70 8.79 4.59
N MET A 335 -9.74 9.31 5.24
CA MET A 335 -11.15 9.07 4.92
C MET A 335 -11.86 10.40 4.73
N ASP A 336 -12.75 10.50 3.75
CA ASP A 336 -13.76 11.56 3.74
C ASP A 336 -14.96 11.16 4.63
N ILE A 337 -15.89 12.07 4.83
CA ILE A 337 -17.01 11.85 5.76
C ILE A 337 -17.93 10.70 5.34
N VAL A 338 -17.99 10.37 4.04
CA VAL A 338 -18.74 9.21 3.55
C VAL A 338 -18.03 7.92 3.93
N ASP A 339 -16.71 7.83 3.70
CA ASP A 339 -15.91 6.70 4.14
C ASP A 339 -15.96 6.53 5.67
N MET A 340 -15.99 7.64 6.42
CA MET A 340 -16.15 7.61 7.88
C MET A 340 -17.51 7.05 8.30
N TYR A 341 -18.60 7.43 7.63
CA TYR A 341 -19.93 6.91 7.92
C TYR A 341 -19.98 5.38 7.70
N ASP A 342 -19.45 4.89 6.58
CA ASP A 342 -19.42 3.46 6.27
C ASP A 342 -18.50 2.66 7.22
N PHE A 343 -17.45 3.32 7.74
CA PHE A 343 -16.52 2.73 8.68
C PHE A 343 -17.08 2.68 10.11
N ASN A 344 -17.52 3.83 10.63
CA ASN A 344 -18.13 4.03 11.94
C ASN A 344 -19.04 5.28 11.93
N PRO A 345 -20.37 5.11 11.92
CA PRO A 345 -21.33 6.21 11.92
C PRO A 345 -21.12 7.24 13.04
N ASP A 346 -20.59 6.83 14.20
CA ASP A 346 -20.33 7.75 15.32
C ASP A 346 -19.20 8.73 15.03
N LEU A 347 -18.17 8.32 14.26
CA LEU A 347 -17.11 9.24 13.83
C LEU A 347 -17.65 10.29 12.86
N ALA A 348 -18.55 9.89 11.95
CA ALA A 348 -19.23 10.81 11.06
C ALA A 348 -20.13 11.78 11.84
N ARG A 349 -20.89 11.30 12.84
CA ARG A 349 -21.67 12.17 13.74
C ARG A 349 -20.80 13.17 14.48
N GLN A 350 -19.69 12.72 15.08
CA GLN A 350 -18.74 13.59 15.76
C GLN A 350 -18.19 14.67 14.82
N ARG A 351 -17.96 14.33 13.54
CA ARG A 351 -17.45 15.25 12.53
C ARG A 351 -18.49 16.25 12.02
N LEU A 352 -19.75 15.83 11.88
CA LEU A 352 -20.87 16.72 11.55
C LEU A 352 -21.13 17.71 12.69
N GLY A 353 -20.96 17.28 13.94
CA GLY A 353 -21.32 18.07 15.11
C GLY A 353 -22.82 18.38 15.11
N SER A 354 -23.18 19.65 15.26
CA SER A 354 -24.57 20.14 15.20
C SER A 354 -25.01 20.56 13.78
N SER A 355 -24.23 20.27 12.75
CA SER A 355 -24.55 20.69 11.38
C SER A 355 -25.72 19.87 10.84
N THR A 356 -26.78 20.54 10.40
CA THR A 356 -27.90 19.94 9.66
C THR A 356 -27.70 20.09 8.16
N SER A 357 -28.25 19.15 7.38
CA SER A 357 -28.30 19.27 5.92
C SER A 357 -28.93 20.59 5.48
N ARG A 358 -28.35 21.22 4.46
CA ARG A 358 -28.95 22.38 3.77
C ARG A 358 -30.14 22.01 2.88
N TYR A 359 -30.23 20.74 2.48
CA TYR A 359 -31.25 20.21 1.57
C TYR A 359 -32.24 19.35 2.35
N ALA A 360 -33.53 19.45 1.98
CA ALA A 360 -34.61 18.70 2.61
C ALA A 360 -34.75 17.28 2.04
N ASP A 361 -34.43 17.10 0.75
CA ASP A 361 -34.54 15.82 0.04
C ASP A 361 -33.24 15.40 -0.68
N SER A 362 -33.22 14.17 -1.17
CA SER A 362 -32.08 13.58 -1.89
C SER A 362 -31.92 14.08 -3.32
N ASP A 363 -32.99 14.54 -3.95
CA ASP A 363 -33.00 14.93 -5.37
C ASP A 363 -32.38 16.32 -5.53
N ASP A 364 -32.73 17.27 -4.67
CA ASP A 364 -32.12 18.59 -4.58
C ASP A 364 -30.62 18.49 -4.32
N LEU A 365 -30.22 17.57 -3.42
CA LEU A 365 -28.81 17.30 -3.15
C LEU A 365 -28.11 16.73 -4.38
N ALA A 366 -28.71 15.76 -5.08
CA ALA A 366 -28.14 15.20 -6.30
C ALA A 366 -27.98 16.26 -7.40
N CYS A 367 -28.98 17.13 -7.58
CA CYS A 367 -28.92 18.28 -8.48
C CYS A 367 -27.79 19.24 -8.10
N ALA A 368 -27.65 19.58 -6.82
CA ALA A 368 -26.57 20.44 -6.33
C ALA A 368 -25.18 19.82 -6.56
N MET A 369 -25.03 18.51 -6.35
CA MET A 369 -23.78 17.79 -6.62
C MET A 369 -23.41 17.80 -8.10
N GLN A 370 -24.38 17.60 -9.00
CA GLN A 370 -24.15 17.69 -10.43
C GLN A 370 -23.77 19.11 -10.86
N ALA A 371 -24.49 20.13 -10.37
CA ALA A 371 -24.20 21.53 -10.65
C ALA A 371 -22.79 21.92 -10.20
N HIS A 372 -22.41 21.53 -8.98
CA HIS A 372 -21.06 21.75 -8.45
C HIS A 372 -20.00 21.02 -9.26
N ALA A 373 -20.22 19.76 -9.65
CA ALA A 373 -19.27 19.02 -10.48
C ALA A 373 -19.03 19.71 -11.85
N ARG A 374 -20.08 20.27 -12.47
CA ARG A 374 -19.93 21.05 -13.72
C ARG A 374 -19.14 22.34 -13.49
N GLU A 375 -19.52 23.12 -12.47
CA GLU A 375 -18.89 24.41 -12.20
C GLU A 375 -17.44 24.26 -11.74
N ALA A 376 -17.16 23.33 -10.82
CA ALA A 376 -15.80 23.03 -10.37
C ALA A 376 -14.92 22.53 -11.53
N SER A 377 -15.46 21.70 -12.44
CA SER A 377 -14.73 21.28 -13.65
C SER A 377 -14.34 22.49 -14.50
N ARG A 378 -15.27 23.42 -14.75
CA ARG A 378 -15.03 24.65 -15.51
C ARG A 378 -13.98 25.54 -14.85
N LEU A 379 -14.19 25.93 -13.59
CA LEU A 379 -13.30 26.83 -12.85
C LEU A 379 -11.88 26.29 -12.72
N LEU A 380 -11.74 25.02 -12.31
CA LEU A 380 -10.41 24.41 -12.11
C LEU A 380 -9.67 24.20 -13.44
N THR A 381 -10.39 23.96 -14.53
CA THR A 381 -9.84 23.92 -15.88
C THR A 381 -9.33 25.28 -16.30
N ASP A 382 -10.14 26.33 -16.13
CA ASP A 382 -9.77 27.70 -16.53
C ASP A 382 -8.57 28.23 -15.71
N ILE A 383 -8.50 27.89 -14.42
CA ILE A 383 -7.30 28.13 -13.58
C ILE A 383 -6.08 27.39 -14.15
N SER A 384 -6.25 26.14 -14.58
CA SER A 384 -5.16 25.33 -15.16
C SER A 384 -4.72 25.84 -16.54
N LEU A 385 -5.60 26.54 -17.26
CA LEU A 385 -5.33 27.22 -18.51
C LEU A 385 -4.71 28.63 -18.32
N GLY A 386 -4.65 29.13 -17.07
CA GLY A 386 -4.11 30.45 -16.75
C GLY A 386 -5.07 31.62 -17.00
N LYS A 387 -6.39 31.35 -17.10
CA LYS A 387 -7.40 32.38 -17.42
C LYS A 387 -7.95 33.14 -16.21
N VAL A 388 -7.60 32.71 -14.99
CA VAL A 388 -8.21 33.21 -13.74
C VAL A 388 -7.13 33.59 -12.73
N ASP A 389 -7.12 34.85 -12.34
CA ASP A 389 -6.30 35.36 -11.24
C ASP A 389 -6.85 34.91 -9.88
N GLY A 390 -5.97 34.63 -8.91
CA GLY A 390 -6.40 34.18 -7.58
C GLY A 390 -6.83 32.72 -7.49
N GLY A 391 -6.39 31.86 -8.42
CA GLY A 391 -6.79 30.45 -8.52
C GLY A 391 -6.65 29.58 -7.26
N ALA A 392 -5.87 30.01 -6.25
CA ALA A 392 -5.82 29.35 -4.95
C ALA A 392 -7.13 29.53 -4.13
N LYS A 393 -7.73 30.73 -4.17
CA LYS A 393 -8.99 31.02 -3.47
C LYS A 393 -10.14 30.22 -4.07
N PHE A 394 -10.27 30.23 -5.40
CA PHE A 394 -11.30 29.46 -6.11
C PHE A 394 -11.14 27.96 -5.91
N ARG A 395 -9.91 27.44 -5.93
CA ARG A 395 -9.65 26.05 -5.53
C ARG A 395 -10.16 25.78 -4.12
N SER A 396 -9.82 26.62 -3.15
CA SER A 396 -10.29 26.42 -1.77
C SER A 396 -11.82 26.45 -1.66
N ALA A 397 -12.48 27.37 -2.36
CA ALA A 397 -13.94 27.48 -2.36
C ALA A 397 -14.60 26.24 -2.96
N ALA A 398 -14.12 25.76 -4.12
CA ALA A 398 -14.63 24.55 -4.75
C ALA A 398 -14.47 23.31 -3.84
N MET A 399 -13.32 23.19 -3.16
CA MET A 399 -13.07 22.08 -2.23
C MET A 399 -13.94 22.19 -0.96
N SER A 400 -14.21 23.41 -0.49
CA SER A 400 -15.11 23.65 0.63
C SER A 400 -16.54 23.25 0.28
N GLU A 401 -17.01 23.58 -0.91
CA GLU A 401 -18.36 23.19 -1.35
C GLU A 401 -18.48 21.67 -1.51
N SER A 402 -17.45 20.99 -2.05
CA SER A 402 -17.41 19.52 -2.06
C SER A 402 -17.52 18.95 -0.64
N ALA A 403 -16.79 19.51 0.33
CA ALA A 403 -16.88 19.08 1.72
C ALA A 403 -18.27 19.30 2.32
N SER A 404 -18.92 20.43 2.01
CA SER A 404 -20.29 20.72 2.46
C SER A 404 -21.31 19.74 1.88
N LEU A 405 -21.25 19.46 0.58
CA LEU A 405 -22.15 18.50 -0.08
C LEU A 405 -22.01 17.08 0.46
N LEU A 406 -20.78 16.63 0.76
CA LEU A 406 -20.59 15.32 1.39
C LEU A 406 -21.15 15.27 2.82
N LYS A 407 -21.08 16.39 3.56
CA LYS A 407 -21.70 16.49 4.90
C LYS A 407 -23.21 16.48 4.82
N ASP A 408 -23.80 17.20 3.87
CA ASP A 408 -25.25 17.23 3.63
C ASP A 408 -25.75 15.80 3.33
N TYR A 409 -25.07 15.09 2.43
CA TYR A 409 -25.35 13.68 2.13
C TYR A 409 -25.32 12.77 3.37
N VAL A 410 -24.23 12.83 4.15
CA VAL A 410 -24.10 11.98 5.35
C VAL A 410 -25.11 12.38 6.44
N SER A 411 -25.45 13.67 6.56
CA SER A 411 -26.49 14.14 7.48
C SER A 411 -27.85 13.55 7.12
N LEU A 412 -28.24 13.58 5.84
CA LEU A 412 -29.50 12.98 5.38
C LEU A 412 -29.50 11.45 5.58
N LYS A 413 -28.37 10.79 5.31
CA LYS A 413 -28.21 9.35 5.52
C LYS A 413 -28.36 8.94 6.99
N LEU A 414 -27.73 9.69 7.91
CA LEU A 414 -27.85 9.48 9.35
C LEU A 414 -29.27 9.72 9.88
N ALA A 415 -30.01 10.65 9.26
CA ALA A 415 -31.41 10.92 9.57
C ALA A 415 -32.39 9.88 8.98
N GLY A 416 -31.91 8.95 8.14
CA GLY A 416 -32.76 7.99 7.45
C GLY A 416 -33.60 8.60 6.32
N ALA A 417 -33.24 9.78 5.84
CA ALA A 417 -33.97 10.53 4.81
C ALA A 417 -33.57 10.15 3.36
N ILE A 418 -32.70 9.16 3.18
CA ILE A 418 -32.25 8.65 1.87
C ILE A 418 -32.64 7.18 1.77
N ASP A 419 -33.45 6.83 0.78
CA ASP A 419 -33.76 5.43 0.46
C ASP A 419 -32.63 4.74 -0.34
N GLU A 420 -32.71 3.42 -0.51
CA GLU A 420 -31.66 2.65 -1.21
C GLU A 420 -31.50 3.01 -2.70
N SER A 421 -32.55 3.52 -3.35
CA SER A 421 -32.48 3.93 -4.76
C SER A 421 -31.77 5.27 -4.92
N ALA A 422 -32.09 6.24 -4.07
CA ALA A 422 -31.46 7.54 -3.98
C ALA A 422 -30.00 7.41 -3.52
N ASP A 423 -29.71 6.53 -2.54
CA ASP A 423 -28.35 6.23 -2.08
C ASP A 423 -27.49 5.74 -3.24
N ARG A 424 -27.99 4.76 -4.02
CA ARG A 424 -27.30 4.26 -5.21
C ARG A 424 -27.09 5.35 -6.27
N HIS A 425 -28.07 6.22 -6.50
CA HIS A 425 -27.93 7.32 -7.45
C HIS A 425 -26.82 8.30 -7.03
N ILE A 426 -26.83 8.74 -5.78
CA ILE A 426 -25.81 9.66 -5.24
C ILE A 426 -24.42 9.00 -5.22
N VAL A 427 -24.30 7.73 -4.81
CA VAL A 427 -23.03 6.99 -4.85
C VAL A 427 -22.50 6.89 -6.28
N ASN A 428 -23.35 6.63 -7.27
CA ASN A 428 -22.96 6.62 -8.67
C ASN A 428 -22.43 7.99 -9.13
N LEU A 429 -23.07 9.10 -8.72
CA LEU A 429 -22.58 10.45 -9.00
C LEU A 429 -21.21 10.72 -8.36
N LEU A 430 -21.03 10.32 -7.10
CA LEU A 430 -19.77 10.42 -6.37
C LEU A 430 -18.64 9.66 -7.07
N ASP A 431 -18.93 8.48 -7.62
CA ASP A 431 -17.94 7.69 -8.36
C ASP A 431 -17.64 8.28 -9.74
N GLN A 432 -18.64 8.76 -10.46
CA GLN A 432 -18.48 9.41 -11.77
C GLN A 432 -17.65 10.70 -11.72
N HIS A 433 -17.78 11.47 -10.62
CA HIS A 433 -17.11 12.76 -10.40
C HIS A 433 -16.17 12.76 -9.19
N LYS A 434 -15.55 11.62 -8.89
CA LYS A 434 -14.72 11.41 -7.70
C LYS A 434 -13.63 12.47 -7.46
N SER A 435 -12.96 12.93 -8.52
CA SER A 435 -11.92 13.97 -8.45
C SER A 435 -12.44 15.34 -8.01
N LEU A 436 -13.73 15.61 -8.22
CA LEU A 436 -14.39 16.90 -7.96
C LEU A 436 -15.21 16.85 -6.67
N LEU A 437 -15.97 15.77 -6.45
CA LEU A 437 -16.84 15.60 -5.28
C LEU A 437 -16.13 14.97 -4.08
N ARG A 438 -15.15 14.09 -4.30
CA ARG A 438 -14.35 13.44 -3.23
C ARG A 438 -12.84 13.68 -3.39
N PRO A 439 -12.40 14.94 -3.56
CA PRO A 439 -10.99 15.25 -3.75
C PRO A 439 -10.19 14.92 -2.48
N ALA A 440 -8.89 14.71 -2.66
CA ALA A 440 -7.95 14.39 -1.59
C ALA A 440 -7.97 15.36 -0.40
N SER A 441 -8.28 16.63 -0.67
CA SER A 441 -8.30 17.73 0.30
C SER A 441 -9.47 17.68 1.28
N VAL A 442 -10.56 16.97 0.93
CA VAL A 442 -11.74 16.81 1.79
C VAL A 442 -11.57 15.64 2.76
N ARG A 443 -10.55 14.82 2.55
CA ARG A 443 -10.24 13.69 3.41
C ARG A 443 -9.53 14.15 4.67
N GLU A 444 -9.94 13.59 5.78
CA GLU A 444 -9.34 13.80 7.09
C GLU A 444 -8.64 12.52 7.55
N SER A 445 -7.71 12.67 8.48
CA SER A 445 -7.00 11.52 9.05
C SER A 445 -7.72 11.08 10.32
N ILE A 446 -8.13 9.80 10.36
CA ILE A 446 -8.43 9.12 11.61
C ILE A 446 -7.18 8.38 12.10
N GLU A 447 -7.04 8.27 13.40
CA GLU A 447 -5.83 7.74 14.03
C GLU A 447 -6.17 6.74 15.12
N THR A 448 -5.32 5.72 15.24
CA THR A 448 -5.33 4.78 16.35
C THR A 448 -3.90 4.55 16.86
N PRO A 449 -3.66 4.58 18.18
CA PRO A 449 -2.34 4.35 18.73
C PRO A 449 -1.91 2.89 18.54
N SER A 450 -0.63 2.70 18.21
CA SER A 450 -0.01 1.39 18.09
C SER A 450 1.22 1.34 18.99
N VAL A 451 1.22 0.45 19.98
CA VAL A 451 2.34 0.27 20.91
C VAL A 451 2.64 -1.21 21.04
N ARG A 452 3.89 -1.58 20.72
CA ARG A 452 4.41 -2.93 20.93
C ARG A 452 5.85 -2.92 21.41
N ASN A 453 6.18 -3.86 22.27
CA ASN A 453 7.52 -4.16 22.71
C ASN A 453 7.93 -5.50 22.10
N ILE A 454 9.16 -5.60 21.60
CA ILE A 454 9.70 -6.76 20.93
C ILE A 454 11.02 -7.11 21.61
N VAL A 455 11.15 -8.33 22.10
CA VAL A 455 12.39 -8.91 22.57
C VAL A 455 12.72 -10.07 21.65
N ALA A 456 13.70 -9.87 20.77
CA ALA A 456 14.19 -10.88 19.85
C ALA A 456 15.50 -11.48 20.36
N LEU A 457 15.60 -12.81 20.35
CA LEU A 457 16.84 -13.54 20.51
C LEU A 457 17.17 -14.21 19.18
N GLU A 458 18.32 -13.90 18.63
CA GLU A 458 18.86 -14.52 17.43
C GLU A 458 20.00 -15.45 17.86
N SER A 459 19.88 -16.74 17.56
CA SER A 459 20.96 -17.71 17.75
C SER A 459 21.34 -18.29 16.40
N GLU A 460 22.59 -18.09 15.99
CA GLU A 460 23.19 -18.65 14.79
C GLU A 460 24.27 -19.66 15.23
N ALA A 461 24.13 -20.90 14.80
CA ALA A 461 25.09 -21.96 15.09
C ALA A 461 25.79 -22.35 13.78
N ASN A 462 27.08 -22.01 13.68
CA ASN A 462 27.93 -22.48 12.59
C ASN A 462 28.65 -23.76 13.04
N ALA A 463 28.10 -24.92 12.70
CA ALA A 463 28.79 -26.18 12.90
C ALA A 463 29.85 -26.37 11.79
N HIS A 464 31.13 -26.23 12.12
CA HIS A 464 32.24 -26.57 11.22
C HIS A 464 32.46 -28.09 11.22
N VAL A 465 31.55 -28.83 10.59
CA VAL A 465 31.80 -30.23 10.20
C VAL A 465 31.71 -30.28 8.69
N VAL A 466 32.90 -30.28 8.06
CA VAL A 466 33.17 -30.56 6.64
C VAL A 466 32.10 -30.00 5.67
N GLY A 467 32.22 -28.71 5.35
CA GLY A 467 31.67 -28.14 4.11
C GLY A 467 30.19 -27.74 4.08
N GLN A 468 29.47 -27.66 5.20
CA GLN A 468 28.04 -27.35 5.20
C GLN A 468 27.66 -26.05 5.96
N ALA A 469 26.66 -25.34 5.43
CA ALA A 469 26.26 -23.99 5.81
C ALA A 469 25.58 -23.91 7.19
N GLY A 470 25.65 -22.73 7.82
CA GLY A 470 25.14 -22.48 9.17
C GLY A 470 23.62 -22.66 9.31
N VAL A 471 23.21 -23.17 10.47
CA VAL A 471 21.81 -23.27 10.88
C VAL A 471 21.51 -22.09 11.81
N SER A 472 20.43 -21.36 11.58
CA SER A 472 20.04 -20.25 12.47
C SER A 472 18.60 -20.38 12.94
N ALA A 473 18.39 -20.03 14.20
CA ALA A 473 17.09 -19.92 14.82
C ALA A 473 16.96 -18.51 15.39
N LYS A 474 15.89 -17.82 15.02
CA LYS A 474 15.49 -16.54 15.61
C LYS A 474 14.20 -16.74 16.35
N LEU A 475 14.22 -16.43 17.63
CA LEU A 475 13.08 -16.41 18.52
C LEU A 475 12.72 -14.95 18.80
N SER A 476 11.46 -14.60 18.82
CA SER A 476 11.03 -13.24 19.15
C SER A 476 9.78 -13.26 20.01
N LEU A 477 9.90 -12.77 21.24
CA LEU A 477 8.77 -12.47 22.11
C LEU A 477 8.26 -11.06 21.77
N VAL A 478 7.01 -10.97 21.33
CA VAL A 478 6.37 -9.71 20.96
C VAL A 478 5.21 -9.47 21.91
N ASP A 479 5.28 -8.41 22.70
CA ASP A 479 4.19 -7.96 23.56
C ASP A 479 3.49 -6.75 22.94
N VAL A 480 2.22 -6.94 22.56
CA VAL A 480 1.40 -5.92 21.90
C VAL A 480 0.43 -5.32 22.90
N HIS A 481 0.79 -4.15 23.45
CA HIS A 481 -0.02 -3.44 24.44
C HIS A 481 -1.22 -2.70 23.83
N ARG A 482 -1.05 -2.08 22.65
CA ARG A 482 -2.12 -1.34 21.98
C ARG A 482 -2.16 -1.67 20.49
N HIS A 483 -3.34 -2.10 20.05
CA HIS A 483 -3.66 -2.39 18.66
C HIS A 483 -5.17 -2.27 18.44
N GLU A 484 -5.62 -1.84 17.26
CA GLU A 484 -7.07 -1.73 16.96
C GLU A 484 -7.81 -3.07 17.04
N GLU A 485 -7.19 -4.15 16.55
CA GLU A 485 -7.69 -5.53 16.60
C GLU A 485 -7.46 -6.11 18.01
N PRO A 486 -8.53 -6.46 18.77
CA PRO A 486 -8.40 -7.09 20.09
C PRO A 486 -7.61 -8.40 20.05
N THR A 487 -7.79 -9.22 19.01
CA THR A 487 -7.09 -10.51 18.89
C THR A 487 -5.61 -10.37 18.61
N LEU A 488 -5.14 -9.21 18.17
CA LEU A 488 -3.71 -8.95 17.96
C LEU A 488 -3.03 -8.32 19.19
N ARG A 489 -3.75 -8.13 20.31
CA ARG A 489 -3.19 -7.69 21.60
C ARG A 489 -2.70 -8.88 22.41
N GLY A 490 -1.70 -8.64 23.26
CA GLY A 490 -1.11 -9.65 24.15
C GLY A 490 0.26 -10.12 23.69
N GLN A 491 0.69 -11.26 24.21
CA GLN A 491 2.04 -11.80 24.02
C GLN A 491 2.08 -12.85 22.90
N PHE A 492 3.07 -12.74 22.04
CA PHE A 492 3.30 -13.62 20.91
C PHE A 492 4.74 -14.14 20.93
N VAL A 493 4.92 -15.36 20.44
CA VAL A 493 6.24 -15.95 20.21
C VAL A 493 6.36 -16.24 18.73
N GLU A 494 7.28 -15.56 18.05
CA GLU A 494 7.65 -15.85 16.67
C GLU A 494 8.93 -16.69 16.65
N VAL A 495 8.88 -17.84 15.98
CA VAL A 495 10.02 -18.74 15.78
C VAL A 495 10.34 -18.77 14.30
N GLU A 496 11.56 -18.38 13.92
CA GLU A 496 12.06 -18.43 12.56
C GLU A 496 13.29 -19.34 12.51
N LEU A 497 13.19 -20.45 11.76
CA LEU A 497 14.26 -21.43 11.57
C LEU A 497 14.79 -21.35 10.15
N LYS A 498 16.11 -21.36 9.97
CA LYS A 498 16.78 -21.29 8.65
C LYS A 498 17.91 -22.31 8.57
N GLY A 499 18.11 -22.89 7.41
CA GLY A 499 19.14 -23.89 7.15
C GLY A 499 18.58 -25.31 7.10
N ALA A 500 19.45 -26.31 6.94
CA ALA A 500 19.03 -27.72 6.92
C ALA A 500 19.19 -28.34 8.32
N PHE A 501 18.10 -28.74 8.96
CA PHE A 501 18.15 -29.52 10.19
C PHE A 501 18.02 -31.00 9.87
N ASN A 502 18.88 -31.84 10.46
CA ASN A 502 18.90 -33.28 10.20
C ASN A 502 18.09 -34.11 11.22
N SER A 503 17.62 -33.50 12.33
CA SER A 503 16.82 -34.22 13.33
C SER A 503 15.94 -33.30 14.18
N LYS A 504 14.83 -33.86 14.68
CA LYS A 504 13.94 -33.22 15.66
C LYS A 504 14.66 -32.82 16.95
N GLY A 505 15.59 -33.64 17.43
CA GLY A 505 16.34 -33.38 18.66
C GLY A 505 17.24 -32.15 18.55
N LEU A 506 17.83 -31.89 17.39
CA LEU A 506 18.62 -30.67 17.16
C LEU A 506 17.76 -29.41 17.20
N VAL A 507 16.59 -29.44 16.57
CA VAL A 507 15.63 -28.32 16.63
C VAL A 507 15.19 -28.08 18.07
N ALA A 508 14.82 -29.14 18.79
CA ALA A 508 14.41 -29.04 20.19
C ALA A 508 15.52 -28.44 21.07
N ASN A 509 16.77 -28.86 20.90
CA ASN A 509 17.89 -28.32 21.66
C ASN A 509 18.18 -26.85 21.34
N VAL A 510 18.10 -26.45 20.07
CA VAL A 510 18.31 -25.06 19.65
C VAL A 510 17.19 -24.16 20.18
N VAL A 511 15.93 -24.59 20.05
CA VAL A 511 14.77 -23.83 20.54
C VAL A 511 14.77 -23.77 22.08
N ASN A 512 15.05 -24.88 22.78
CA ASN A 512 15.20 -24.91 24.24
C ASN A 512 16.35 -24.02 24.71
N GLY A 513 17.50 -24.05 24.04
CA GLY A 513 18.63 -23.19 24.35
C GLY A 513 18.28 -21.72 24.19
N ALA A 514 17.59 -21.36 23.11
CA ALA A 514 17.10 -20.01 22.88
C ALA A 514 16.09 -19.58 23.96
N LEU A 515 15.12 -20.43 24.31
CA LEU A 515 14.10 -20.13 25.32
C LEU A 515 14.68 -20.02 26.73
N GLY A 516 15.63 -20.89 27.09
CA GLY A 516 16.32 -20.85 28.39
C GLY A 516 17.10 -19.56 28.62
N GLN A 517 17.68 -18.99 27.57
CA GLN A 517 18.39 -17.70 27.63
C GLN A 517 17.47 -16.48 27.74
N MET A 518 16.19 -16.60 27.38
CA MET A 518 15.23 -15.49 27.51
C MET A 518 14.78 -15.25 28.96
N GLY A 519 15.06 -16.18 29.88
CA GLY A 519 14.83 -15.99 31.32
C GLY A 519 13.37 -15.78 31.74
N THR A 520 12.40 -16.09 30.88
CA THR A 520 10.98 -15.84 31.14
C THR A 520 10.25 -17.11 31.60
N PRO A 521 9.71 -17.17 32.83
CA PRO A 521 8.86 -18.27 33.32
C PRO A 521 7.40 -18.17 32.83
N VAL A 522 7.14 -17.49 31.72
CA VAL A 522 5.81 -16.92 31.39
C VAL A 522 4.88 -17.92 30.68
N PHE A 523 5.41 -18.98 30.08
CA PHE A 523 4.61 -19.97 29.35
C PHE A 523 5.28 -21.36 29.28
N ASP A 524 4.50 -22.37 28.94
CA ASP A 524 4.98 -23.75 28.77
C ASP A 524 5.93 -23.88 27.56
N VAL A 525 7.23 -23.81 27.85
CA VAL A 525 8.34 -23.98 26.89
C VAL A 525 8.33 -25.36 26.26
N GLY A 526 7.97 -26.40 27.02
CA GLY A 526 7.95 -27.79 26.54
C GLY A 526 6.90 -27.96 25.44
N LYS A 527 5.68 -27.46 25.67
CA LYS A 527 4.60 -27.48 24.67
C LYS A 527 4.99 -26.70 23.41
N LEU A 528 5.61 -25.52 23.55
CA LEU A 528 6.06 -24.73 22.39
C LEU A 528 7.07 -25.50 21.53
N VAL A 529 8.04 -26.14 22.17
CA VAL A 529 9.07 -26.93 21.48
C VAL A 529 8.44 -28.13 20.79
N GLU A 530 7.54 -28.84 21.47
CA GLU A 530 6.79 -29.95 20.89
C GLU A 530 6.01 -29.51 19.65
N ASP A 531 5.28 -28.39 19.73
CA ASP A 531 4.50 -27.86 18.61
C ASP A 531 5.41 -27.49 17.42
N VAL A 532 6.53 -26.79 17.66
CA VAL A 532 7.50 -26.46 16.60
C VAL A 532 8.06 -27.73 15.94
N VAL A 533 8.42 -28.73 16.75
CA VAL A 533 8.98 -30.00 16.28
C VAL A 533 7.95 -30.85 15.51
N ASN A 534 6.68 -30.78 15.90
CA ASN A 534 5.60 -31.53 15.27
C ASN A 534 5.15 -30.93 13.94
N VAL A 535 5.26 -29.61 13.78
CA VAL A 535 4.87 -28.95 12.53
C VAL A 535 5.96 -29.08 11.45
N GLY A 536 7.24 -29.20 11.85
CA GLY A 536 8.35 -29.57 10.95
C GLY A 536 9.51 -28.57 10.93
N PHE A 537 10.61 -28.95 10.29
CA PHE A 537 11.86 -28.16 10.20
C PHE A 537 12.39 -28.12 8.76
N PRO A 538 13.10 -27.04 8.38
CA PRO A 538 13.61 -26.90 7.02
C PRO A 538 14.63 -28.01 6.72
N GLN A 539 14.45 -28.66 5.55
CA GLN A 539 15.29 -29.77 5.09
C GLN A 539 16.38 -29.29 4.13
N GLU A 540 16.26 -28.07 3.62
CA GLU A 540 17.17 -27.49 2.63
C GLU A 540 17.66 -26.12 3.09
N TYR A 541 18.86 -25.73 2.69
CA TYR A 541 19.46 -24.43 3.05
C TYR A 541 18.71 -23.23 2.49
N SER A 542 18.01 -23.41 1.37
CA SER A 542 17.13 -22.41 0.78
C SER A 542 15.81 -22.27 1.53
N GLN A 543 15.51 -23.10 2.54
CA GLN A 543 14.23 -23.06 3.23
C GLN A 543 14.30 -22.28 4.54
N THR A 544 13.28 -21.45 4.76
CA THR A 544 13.01 -20.79 6.04
C THR A 544 11.66 -21.25 6.55
N ILE A 545 11.55 -21.58 7.82
CA ILE A 545 10.26 -21.81 8.48
C ILE A 545 9.97 -20.65 9.42
N LYS A 546 8.74 -20.16 9.42
CA LYS A 546 8.22 -19.20 10.39
C LYS A 546 6.98 -19.75 11.08
N SER A 547 7.01 -19.84 12.39
CA SER A 547 5.87 -20.20 13.23
C SER A 547 5.52 -19.04 14.16
N VAL A 548 4.24 -18.74 14.29
CA VAL A 548 3.72 -17.66 15.15
C VAL A 548 2.77 -18.27 16.16
N PHE A 549 3.07 -18.09 17.44
CA PHE A 549 2.28 -18.54 18.57
C PHE A 549 1.76 -17.34 19.34
N LYS A 550 0.58 -17.46 19.95
CA LYS A 550 0.08 -16.52 20.94
C LYS A 550 0.01 -17.18 22.30
N ILE A 551 0.46 -16.48 23.34
CA ILE A 551 0.38 -16.97 24.71
C ILE A 551 -1.00 -16.64 25.28
N LYS A 552 -1.76 -17.67 25.65
CA LYS A 552 -3.10 -17.56 26.26
C LYS A 552 -3.17 -18.44 27.49
N ASP A 553 -3.57 -17.87 28.62
CA ASP A 553 -3.62 -18.55 29.91
C ASP A 553 -2.31 -19.31 30.26
N GLY A 554 -1.16 -18.73 29.89
CA GLY A 554 0.17 -19.36 30.08
C GLY A 554 0.51 -20.47 29.09
N GLN A 555 -0.35 -20.79 28.14
CA GLN A 555 -0.11 -21.81 27.11
C GLN A 555 0.18 -21.18 25.74
N PRO A 556 1.20 -21.66 25.01
CA PRO A 556 1.38 -21.31 23.61
C PRO A 556 0.27 -21.92 22.77
N VAL A 557 -0.31 -21.11 21.88
CA VAL A 557 -1.30 -21.52 20.89
C VAL A 557 -0.78 -21.15 19.51
N LEU A 558 -0.56 -22.15 18.66
CA LEU A 558 -0.16 -21.93 17.28
C LEU A 558 -1.23 -21.12 16.54
N LEU A 559 -0.84 -20.03 15.89
CA LEU A 559 -1.70 -19.26 15.01
C LEU A 559 -1.46 -19.62 13.54
N MET A 560 -0.18 -19.69 13.16
CA MET A 560 0.22 -19.92 11.78
C MET A 560 1.63 -20.51 11.73
N HIS A 561 1.84 -21.45 10.80
CA HIS A 561 3.14 -21.96 10.41
C HIS A 561 3.30 -21.83 8.90
N GLN A 562 4.45 -21.33 8.45
CA GLN A 562 4.76 -21.14 7.04
C GLN A 562 6.17 -21.62 6.72
N THR A 563 6.29 -22.36 5.62
CA THR A 563 7.56 -22.75 5.02
C THR A 563 7.77 -21.89 3.77
N PHE A 564 8.97 -21.33 3.64
CA PHE A 564 9.35 -20.43 2.57
C PHE A 564 10.57 -20.95 1.83
N ASP A 565 10.53 -20.85 0.50
CA ASP A 565 11.74 -20.86 -0.33
C ASP A 565 12.36 -19.46 -0.27
N THR A 566 13.62 -19.39 0.11
CA THR A 566 14.34 -18.17 0.47
C THR A 566 15.55 -17.99 -0.43
N GLU A 567 15.55 -16.90 -1.19
CA GLU A 567 16.72 -16.41 -1.90
C GLU A 567 17.31 -15.26 -1.09
N ARG A 568 18.60 -15.32 -0.78
CA ARG A 568 19.29 -14.27 -0.02
C ARG A 568 20.58 -13.86 -0.71
N SER A 569 20.77 -12.55 -0.83
CA SER A 569 22.01 -11.94 -1.27
C SER A 569 22.48 -10.96 -0.19
N VAL A 570 23.75 -11.05 0.18
CA VAL A 570 24.38 -10.12 1.12
C VAL A 570 25.72 -9.72 0.54
N THR A 571 25.96 -8.42 0.47
CA THR A 571 27.24 -7.83 0.09
C THR A 571 27.66 -6.90 1.21
N LYS A 572 28.85 -7.12 1.77
CA LYS A 572 29.46 -6.24 2.77
C LYS A 572 30.84 -5.84 2.27
N VAL A 573 31.18 -4.58 2.44
CA VAL A 573 32.46 -4.00 2.09
C VAL A 573 32.94 -3.24 3.31
N SER A 574 34.18 -3.50 3.74
CA SER A 574 34.86 -2.73 4.77
C SER A 574 36.18 -2.25 4.17
N ALA A 575 36.44 -0.94 4.23
CA ALA A 575 37.63 -0.33 3.65
C ALA A 575 38.35 0.55 4.67
N PRO A 576 39.69 0.38 4.85
CA PRO A 576 40.47 1.24 5.72
C PRO A 576 40.67 2.63 5.09
N VAL A 577 40.52 3.68 5.90
CA VAL A 577 40.65 5.09 5.46
C VAL A 577 41.71 5.85 6.26
N GLY A 578 42.26 5.25 7.30
CA GLY A 578 43.34 5.80 8.12
C GLY A 578 43.69 4.87 9.29
N ALA A 579 44.65 5.28 10.13
CA ALA A 579 45.05 4.49 11.30
C ALA A 579 43.84 4.24 12.24
N GLY A 580 43.39 3.00 12.30
CA GLY A 580 42.27 2.55 13.14
C GLY A 580 40.87 2.84 12.61
N LEU A 581 40.69 3.58 11.50
CA LEU A 581 39.38 3.95 10.96
C LEU A 581 39.00 3.15 9.71
N ASN A 582 37.83 2.51 9.74
CA ASN A 582 37.22 1.81 8.61
C ASN A 582 35.86 2.41 8.23
N ILE A 583 35.54 2.37 6.93
CA ILE A 583 34.18 2.60 6.42
C ILE A 583 33.57 1.25 6.10
N ASP A 584 32.40 0.98 6.70
CA ASP A 584 31.62 -0.24 6.51
C ASP A 584 30.36 0.06 5.69
N ALA A 585 30.21 -0.59 4.54
CA ALA A 585 28.99 -0.54 3.74
C ALA A 585 28.42 -1.95 3.59
N GLY A 586 27.11 -2.09 3.66
CA GLY A 586 26.43 -3.38 3.50
C GLY A 586 25.12 -3.23 2.76
N ILE A 587 24.84 -4.12 1.82
CA ILE A 587 23.54 -4.26 1.18
C ILE A 587 23.11 -5.71 1.36
N SER A 588 21.85 -5.92 1.74
CA SER A 588 21.26 -7.25 1.76
C SER A 588 19.89 -7.24 1.11
N ALA A 589 19.55 -8.34 0.46
CA ALA A 589 18.25 -8.62 -0.08
C ALA A 589 17.86 -10.05 0.28
N SER A 590 16.61 -10.26 0.65
CA SER A 590 16.01 -11.56 0.88
C SER A 590 14.63 -11.57 0.26
N ASP A 591 14.35 -12.61 -0.52
CA ASP A 591 13.05 -12.89 -1.11
C ASP A 591 12.57 -14.23 -0.55
N LYS A 592 11.37 -14.26 0.03
CA LYS A 592 10.75 -15.41 0.66
C LYS A 592 9.44 -15.71 -0.05
N ARG A 593 9.37 -16.86 -0.71
CA ARG A 593 8.16 -17.36 -1.38
C ARG A 593 7.52 -18.44 -0.54
N VAL A 594 6.23 -18.31 -0.24
CA VAL A 594 5.52 -19.31 0.56
C VAL A 594 5.40 -20.60 -0.23
N ARG A 595 5.94 -21.69 0.31
CA ARG A 595 5.78 -23.04 -0.23
C ARG A 595 4.58 -23.73 0.39
N GLN A 596 4.41 -23.57 1.70
CA GLN A 596 3.31 -24.18 2.46
C GLN A 596 2.92 -23.28 3.62
N ALA A 597 1.62 -23.25 3.92
CA ALA A 597 1.08 -22.55 5.09
C ALA A 597 0.05 -23.43 5.80
N GLN A 598 0.21 -23.59 7.11
CA GLN A 598 -0.68 -24.36 7.98
C GLN A 598 -1.23 -23.45 9.08
N LEU A 599 -2.56 -23.46 9.23
CA LEU A 599 -3.25 -22.69 10.25
C LEU A 599 -3.28 -23.45 11.58
N GLY A 600 -3.18 -22.68 12.67
CA GLY A 600 -3.54 -23.18 13.99
C GLY A 600 -5.02 -23.52 14.08
N THR A 601 -5.36 -24.50 14.92
CA THR A 601 -6.74 -25.02 15.05
C THR A 601 -7.30 -24.93 16.48
N GLU A 602 -6.57 -24.25 17.37
CA GLU A 602 -6.89 -24.14 18.80
C GLU A 602 -7.32 -22.72 19.23
N SER A 603 -7.38 -21.76 18.30
CA SER A 603 -7.77 -20.36 18.57
C SER A 603 -8.31 -19.69 17.31
N LEU A 604 -9.27 -18.79 17.48
CA LEU A 604 -9.88 -17.99 16.41
C LEU A 604 -9.13 -16.68 16.13
N ASP A 605 -8.15 -16.31 16.96
CA ASP A 605 -7.45 -15.02 16.87
C ASP A 605 -6.84 -14.71 15.50
N TYR A 606 -6.34 -15.73 14.81
CA TYR A 606 -5.80 -15.57 13.46
C TYR A 606 -6.91 -15.31 12.42
N LEU A 607 -8.05 -15.96 12.59
CA LEU A 607 -9.19 -15.87 11.68
C LEU A 607 -10.00 -14.59 11.88
N MET A 608 -10.05 -14.02 13.09
CA MET A 608 -10.89 -12.85 13.37
C MET A 608 -10.57 -11.62 12.51
N PRO A 609 -9.30 -11.18 12.35
CA PRO A 609 -8.96 -10.10 11.44
C PRO A 609 -9.26 -10.43 9.97
N LEU A 610 -9.10 -11.69 9.56
CA LEU A 610 -9.43 -12.14 8.20
C LEU A 610 -10.94 -12.09 7.95
N ALA A 611 -11.73 -12.63 8.89
CA ALA A 611 -13.18 -12.58 8.86
C ALA A 611 -13.69 -11.14 8.85
N ARG A 612 -13.11 -10.24 9.65
CA ARG A 612 -13.41 -8.80 9.58
C ARG A 612 -13.18 -8.22 8.19
N SER A 613 -12.02 -8.51 7.60
CA SER A 613 -11.66 -7.98 6.29
C SER A 613 -12.53 -8.53 5.15
N LYS A 614 -13.03 -9.77 5.26
CA LYS A 614 -13.57 -10.53 4.13
C LYS A 614 -15.05 -10.91 4.26
N LEU A 615 -15.55 -11.02 5.48
CA LEU A 615 -16.94 -11.30 5.81
C LEU A 615 -17.66 -10.09 6.44
N GLY A 616 -16.92 -9.11 6.95
CA GLY A 616 -17.48 -7.94 7.63
C GLY A 616 -18.14 -6.88 6.73
N LYS A 617 -18.19 -7.11 5.41
CA LYS A 617 -18.90 -6.26 4.44
C LYS A 617 -19.91 -7.11 3.65
N PRO A 618 -21.10 -6.58 3.33
CA PRO A 618 -22.00 -7.23 2.38
C PRO A 618 -21.33 -7.34 1.01
N GLY A 619 -21.33 -8.53 0.42
CA GLY A 619 -20.69 -8.79 -0.86
C GLY A 619 -20.30 -10.25 -1.09
N PRO A 620 -19.57 -10.54 -2.19
CA PRO A 620 -19.13 -11.89 -2.52
C PRO A 620 -18.19 -12.47 -1.47
N THR A 621 -18.47 -13.70 -1.01
CA THR A 621 -17.61 -14.44 -0.06
C THR A 621 -16.58 -15.34 -0.75
N THR A 622 -16.44 -15.25 -2.08
CA THR A 622 -15.62 -16.15 -2.89
C THR A 622 -14.18 -16.26 -2.39
N TRP A 623 -13.58 -15.13 -1.97
CA TRP A 623 -12.24 -15.14 -1.37
C TRP A 623 -12.17 -16.04 -0.12
N TRP A 624 -13.18 -15.95 0.76
CA TRP A 624 -13.21 -16.73 2.00
C TRP A 624 -13.41 -18.20 1.67
N ASP A 625 -14.33 -18.50 0.76
CA ASP A 625 -14.61 -19.87 0.32
C ASP A 625 -13.35 -20.51 -0.29
N ASP A 626 -12.63 -19.80 -1.16
CA ASP A 626 -11.34 -20.24 -1.73
C ASP A 626 -10.27 -20.44 -0.66
N TYR A 627 -10.18 -19.52 0.30
CA TYR A 627 -9.22 -19.61 1.41
C TYR A 627 -9.49 -20.82 2.30
N THR A 628 -10.75 -21.07 2.66
CA THR A 628 -11.12 -22.27 3.45
C THR A 628 -10.89 -23.56 2.69
N LYS A 629 -11.03 -23.55 1.36
CA LYS A 629 -10.70 -24.70 0.51
C LYS A 629 -9.20 -24.96 0.47
N GLN A 630 -8.39 -23.91 0.29
CA GLN A 630 -6.92 -23.99 0.31
C GLN A 630 -6.40 -24.53 1.65
N HIS A 631 -7.04 -24.18 2.76
CA HIS A 631 -6.68 -24.63 4.11
C HIS A 631 -7.64 -25.70 4.67
N GLY A 632 -8.23 -26.52 3.80
CA GLY A 632 -9.33 -27.41 4.14
C GLY A 632 -9.09 -28.33 5.34
N ALA A 633 -7.92 -28.96 5.44
CA ALA A 633 -7.59 -29.85 6.56
C ALA A 633 -7.57 -29.12 7.91
N ALA A 634 -7.09 -27.86 7.93
CA ALA A 634 -7.06 -27.04 9.14
C ALA A 634 -8.48 -26.58 9.51
N PHE A 635 -9.28 -26.15 8.54
CA PHE A 635 -10.68 -25.77 8.78
C PHE A 635 -11.56 -26.94 9.23
N ASP A 636 -11.34 -28.15 8.70
CA ASP A 636 -12.08 -29.35 9.11
C ASP A 636 -11.71 -29.76 10.53
N THR A 637 -10.44 -29.61 10.92
CA THR A 637 -9.98 -29.87 12.28
C THR A 637 -10.49 -28.82 13.25
N LEU A 638 -10.40 -27.54 12.89
CA LEU A 638 -10.97 -26.44 13.66
C LEU A 638 -12.49 -26.64 13.84
N GLY A 639 -13.23 -26.95 12.78
CA GLY A 639 -14.66 -27.20 12.82
C GLY A 639 -15.05 -28.34 13.77
N ARG A 640 -14.30 -29.45 13.75
CA ARG A 640 -14.49 -30.55 14.71
C ARG A 640 -14.18 -30.13 16.14
N ASN A 641 -13.11 -29.38 16.36
CA ASN A 641 -12.74 -28.86 17.68
C ASN A 641 -13.77 -27.84 18.21
N MET A 642 -14.41 -27.06 17.33
CA MET A 642 -15.48 -26.12 17.69
C MET A 642 -16.81 -26.82 17.96
N ALA A 643 -17.16 -27.84 17.17
CA ALA A 643 -18.38 -28.63 17.34
C ALA A 643 -18.37 -29.44 18.65
N ASN A 644 -17.22 -30.05 18.95
CA ASN A 644 -17.00 -30.90 20.12
C ASN A 644 -15.82 -30.36 20.94
N PRO A 645 -15.97 -29.20 21.60
CA PRO A 645 -14.87 -28.58 22.32
C PRO A 645 -14.46 -29.42 23.51
N ARG A 646 -13.18 -29.79 23.57
CA ARG A 646 -12.61 -30.46 24.75
C ARG A 646 -12.64 -29.50 25.95
N GLN A 647 -13.03 -30.02 27.11
CA GLN A 647 -13.11 -29.22 28.33
C GLN A 647 -11.75 -28.62 28.69
N GLY A 648 -11.76 -27.34 29.09
CA GLY A 648 -10.56 -26.61 29.52
C GLY A 648 -9.70 -26.05 28.38
N THR A 649 -10.06 -26.28 27.12
CA THR A 649 -9.30 -25.75 25.97
C THR A 649 -9.53 -24.26 25.76
N ILE A 650 -8.52 -23.58 25.22
CA ILE A 650 -8.58 -22.16 24.84
C ILE A 650 -9.73 -21.90 23.86
N LEU A 651 -9.87 -22.74 22.83
CA LEU A 651 -10.94 -22.65 21.84
C LEU A 651 -12.33 -22.74 22.49
N GLN A 652 -12.53 -23.62 23.49
CA GLN A 652 -13.80 -23.71 24.21
C GLN A 652 -14.16 -22.38 24.88
N LYS A 653 -13.20 -21.75 25.57
CA LYS A 653 -13.40 -20.46 26.24
C LYS A 653 -13.73 -19.36 25.23
N GLU A 654 -13.02 -19.31 24.12
CA GLU A 654 -13.29 -18.36 23.03
C GLU A 654 -14.68 -18.53 22.44
N MET A 655 -15.09 -19.77 22.18
CA MET A 655 -16.43 -20.08 21.68
C MET A 655 -17.51 -19.66 22.68
N ALA A 656 -17.32 -19.94 23.97
CA ALA A 656 -18.25 -19.51 25.02
C ALA A 656 -18.35 -17.98 25.09
N ASN A 657 -17.22 -17.28 25.05
CA ASN A 657 -17.18 -15.81 25.03
C ASN A 657 -17.86 -15.24 23.78
N MET A 658 -17.64 -15.86 22.62
CA MET A 658 -18.27 -15.47 21.36
C MET A 658 -19.79 -15.62 21.42
N MET A 659 -20.29 -16.76 21.93
CA MET A 659 -21.73 -17.00 22.06
C MET A 659 -22.38 -16.08 23.10
N ALA A 660 -21.69 -15.78 24.20
CA ALA A 660 -22.16 -14.81 25.19
C ALA A 660 -22.24 -13.39 24.60
N ALA A 661 -21.24 -12.98 23.81
CA ALA A 661 -21.22 -11.67 23.18
C ALA A 661 -22.14 -11.57 21.94
N THR A 662 -22.47 -12.69 21.29
CA THR A 662 -23.31 -12.73 20.09
C THR A 662 -24.27 -13.92 20.12
N PRO A 663 -25.34 -13.86 20.94
CA PRO A 663 -26.29 -14.98 21.07
C PRO A 663 -26.96 -15.38 19.75
N SER A 664 -27.12 -14.44 18.82
CA SER A 664 -27.69 -14.72 17.49
C SER A 664 -26.80 -15.61 16.61
N ALA A 665 -25.54 -15.86 16.99
CA ALA A 665 -24.67 -16.80 16.30
C ALA A 665 -24.93 -18.28 16.68
N GLN A 666 -25.71 -18.53 17.74
CA GLN A 666 -26.00 -19.87 18.26
C GLN A 666 -26.56 -20.87 17.21
N PRO A 667 -27.50 -20.50 16.32
CA PRO A 667 -28.02 -21.42 15.31
C PRO A 667 -26.94 -21.95 14.37
N TYR A 668 -25.91 -21.15 14.09
CA TYR A 668 -24.78 -21.57 13.24
C TYR A 668 -23.85 -22.54 13.96
N LEU A 669 -23.68 -22.41 15.28
CA LEU A 669 -22.95 -23.39 16.07
C LEU A 669 -23.69 -24.74 16.12
N ASP A 670 -25.02 -24.73 16.20
CA ASP A 670 -25.81 -25.97 16.17
C ASP A 670 -25.75 -26.64 14.78
N ASN A 671 -25.83 -25.85 13.70
CA ASN A 671 -25.57 -26.34 12.34
C ASN A 671 -24.15 -26.94 12.19
N LEU A 672 -23.14 -26.32 12.82
CA LEU A 672 -21.78 -26.82 12.84
C LEU A 672 -21.69 -28.18 13.56
N ARG A 673 -22.37 -28.33 14.69
CA ARG A 673 -22.44 -29.59 15.45
C ARG A 673 -23.08 -30.70 14.62
N ASP A 674 -24.18 -30.41 13.93
CA ASP A 674 -24.87 -31.40 13.10
C ASP A 674 -24.11 -31.73 11.81
N ALA A 675 -23.40 -30.77 11.23
CA ALA A 675 -22.46 -31.02 10.14
C ALA A 675 -21.29 -31.91 10.59
N ALA A 676 -20.73 -31.67 11.77
CA ALA A 676 -19.65 -32.47 12.33
C ALA A 676 -20.07 -33.91 12.63
N LYS A 677 -21.28 -34.13 13.16
CA LYS A 677 -21.84 -35.49 13.36
C LYS A 677 -21.95 -36.27 12.05
N ARG A 678 -22.29 -35.57 10.96
CA ARG A 678 -22.38 -36.16 9.60
C ARG A 678 -21.03 -36.23 8.88
N SER A 679 -19.95 -35.74 9.49
CA SER A 679 -18.63 -35.59 8.85
C SER A 679 -18.68 -34.81 7.52
N ASP A 680 -19.59 -33.84 7.40
CA ASP A 680 -19.74 -33.01 6.21
C ASP A 680 -18.84 -31.77 6.31
N SER A 681 -17.62 -31.86 5.76
CA SER A 681 -16.65 -30.77 5.74
C SER A 681 -17.17 -29.49 5.07
N THR A 682 -18.01 -29.62 4.02
CA THR A 682 -18.53 -28.46 3.30
C THR A 682 -19.54 -27.71 4.16
N ALA A 683 -20.48 -28.44 4.77
CA ALA A 683 -21.44 -27.86 5.70
C ALA A 683 -20.76 -27.28 6.95
N MET A 684 -19.72 -27.93 7.49
CA MET A 684 -18.95 -27.39 8.62
C MET A 684 -18.31 -26.04 8.28
N ARG A 685 -17.62 -25.94 7.14
CA ARG A 685 -17.00 -24.67 6.70
C ARG A 685 -18.03 -23.58 6.45
N GLY A 686 -19.19 -23.93 5.89
CA GLY A 686 -20.33 -23.03 5.73
C GLY A 686 -20.85 -22.49 7.07
N ALA A 687 -21.02 -23.37 8.06
CA ALA A 687 -21.47 -22.98 9.39
C ALA A 687 -20.45 -22.07 10.11
N ILE A 688 -19.15 -22.37 10.02
CA ILE A 688 -18.07 -21.50 10.54
C ILE A 688 -18.13 -20.12 9.90
N LYS A 689 -18.31 -20.05 8.57
CA LYS A 689 -18.41 -18.79 7.82
C LYS A 689 -19.54 -17.90 8.36
N GLU A 690 -20.75 -18.43 8.46
CA GLU A 690 -21.90 -17.65 8.90
C GLU A 690 -21.77 -17.24 10.38
N MET A 691 -21.27 -18.15 11.23
CA MET A 691 -21.02 -17.84 12.64
C MET A 691 -20.00 -16.70 12.81
N LEU A 692 -18.87 -16.76 12.11
CA LEU A 692 -17.84 -15.71 12.17
C LEU A 692 -18.36 -14.40 11.56
N ARG A 693 -19.10 -14.45 10.46
CA ARG A 693 -19.72 -13.27 9.84
C ARG A 693 -20.63 -12.55 10.83
N GLU A 694 -21.52 -13.30 11.48
CA GLU A 694 -22.48 -12.77 12.44
C GLU A 694 -21.78 -12.09 13.61
N HIS A 695 -20.81 -12.78 14.23
CA HIS A 695 -20.03 -12.22 15.33
C HIS A 695 -19.19 -11.00 14.90
N VAL A 696 -18.61 -11.05 13.69
CA VAL A 696 -17.82 -9.95 13.14
C VAL A 696 -18.66 -8.70 12.96
N VAL A 697 -19.84 -8.82 12.36
CA VAL A 697 -20.70 -7.67 12.04
C VAL A 697 -21.27 -7.05 13.30
N LYS A 698 -21.73 -7.87 14.26
CA LYS A 698 -22.44 -7.39 15.46
C LYS A 698 -21.53 -6.94 16.60
N THR A 699 -20.35 -7.55 16.74
CA THR A 699 -19.53 -7.36 17.95
C THR A 699 -18.11 -6.93 17.61
N TYR A 700 -17.39 -7.76 16.84
CA TYR A 700 -15.95 -7.57 16.65
C TYR A 700 -15.59 -6.31 15.86
N LYS A 701 -16.25 -6.06 14.71
CA LYS A 701 -16.01 -4.85 13.91
C LYS A 701 -16.29 -3.57 14.72
N PRO A 702 -17.44 -3.44 15.42
CA PRO A 702 -17.67 -2.32 16.34
C PRO A 702 -16.54 -2.09 17.34
N GLU A 703 -16.04 -3.14 18.01
CA GLU A 703 -14.92 -3.02 18.96
C GLU A 703 -13.65 -2.49 18.29
N VAL A 704 -13.30 -3.01 17.12
CA VAL A 704 -12.14 -2.53 16.35
C VAL A 704 -12.29 -1.06 15.97
N THR A 705 -13.48 -0.66 15.52
CA THR A 705 -13.73 0.72 15.05
C THR A 705 -13.76 1.75 16.17
N LYS A 706 -14.04 1.36 17.42
CA LYS A 706 -14.01 2.26 18.61
C LYS A 706 -12.61 2.78 18.93
N GLU A 707 -11.57 2.05 18.55
CA GLU A 707 -10.16 2.44 18.79
C GLU A 707 -9.66 3.53 17.82
N TRP A 708 -10.44 3.84 16.79
CA TRP A 708 -10.13 4.88 15.83
C TRP A 708 -10.79 6.19 16.25
N THR A 709 -10.01 7.26 16.23
CA THR A 709 -10.46 8.59 16.65
C THR A 709 -10.11 9.63 15.60
N LEU A 710 -10.91 10.70 15.51
CA LEU A 710 -10.56 11.85 14.69
C LEU A 710 -9.25 12.44 15.20
N ARG A 711 -8.30 12.70 14.29
CA ARG A 711 -7.04 13.35 14.63
C ARG A 711 -7.33 14.70 15.29
N LYS A 712 -6.99 14.83 16.58
CA LYS A 712 -7.02 16.15 17.23
C LYS A 712 -6.00 17.05 16.52
N PRO A 713 -6.37 18.29 16.13
CA PRO A 713 -5.39 19.24 15.62
C PRO A 713 -4.25 19.35 16.65
N PRO A 714 -2.98 19.41 16.21
CA PRO A 714 -1.87 19.51 17.14
C PRO A 714 -2.14 20.68 18.08
N LEU A 715 -2.07 20.42 19.39
CA LEU A 715 -2.03 21.48 20.39
C LEU A 715 -0.86 22.37 20.00
N VAL A 716 -1.16 23.54 19.44
CA VAL A 716 -0.19 24.62 19.31
C VAL A 716 0.25 24.88 20.74
N ARG A 717 1.43 24.40 21.12
CA ARG A 717 2.09 24.82 22.35
C ARG A 717 2.18 26.34 22.23
N SER A 718 1.33 27.04 22.98
CA SER A 718 1.43 28.48 23.10
C SER A 718 2.85 28.79 23.52
N SER A 719 3.62 29.41 22.64
CA SER A 719 4.92 29.99 22.95
C SER A 719 4.69 31.19 23.89
N ARG A 720 4.38 30.91 25.15
CA ARG A 720 4.48 31.83 26.28
C ARG A 720 5.32 31.10 27.31
N ASN A 721 6.63 31.32 27.22
CA ASN A 721 7.61 31.35 28.32
C ASN A 721 9.04 31.19 27.77
N SER A 722 9.41 32.03 26.79
CA SER A 722 10.78 32.11 26.25
C SER A 722 11.50 33.40 26.63
N ASN A 723 11.03 34.13 27.65
CA ASN A 723 11.61 35.41 28.08
C ASN A 723 12.28 35.41 29.46
N GLU A 724 12.45 34.26 30.13
CA GLU A 724 13.09 34.22 31.47
C GLU A 724 14.49 33.60 31.53
N ILE A 725 15.11 33.27 30.39
CA ILE A 725 16.52 32.80 30.38
C ILE A 725 17.33 33.68 29.43
N ARG A 726 17.40 34.98 29.75
CA ARG A 726 18.33 35.90 29.07
C ARG A 726 18.84 37.01 29.99
N THR A 727 19.11 36.68 31.25
CA THR A 727 19.89 37.53 32.17
C THR A 727 20.50 36.65 33.25
N ARG A 728 21.70 36.12 32.99
CA ARG A 728 22.75 35.73 33.97
C ARG A 728 23.79 34.84 33.27
N SER A 729 24.70 35.48 32.53
CA SER A 729 26.11 35.05 32.49
C SER A 729 26.94 36.14 31.82
N ARG A 730 27.31 37.14 32.62
CA ARG A 730 28.43 38.06 32.43
C ARG A 730 28.88 38.47 33.82
N VAL A 731 29.73 37.63 34.43
CA VAL A 731 30.91 37.99 35.23
C VAL A 731 31.88 36.83 35.06
#